data_AF-A0AB74HQT8-F1
#
_entry.id   AF-A0AB74HQT8-F1
#
_cell.length_a   1.000
_cell.length_b   1.000
_cell.length_c   1.000
_cell.angle_alpha   90.00
_cell.angle_beta   90.00
_cell.angle_gamma   90.00
#
_symmetry.space_group_name_H-M   'P 1'
#
loop_
_entity.id
_entity.type
_entity.pdbx_description
1 polymer ?
#
loop_
_entity_poly.entity_id
_entity_poly.type
_entity_poly.pdbx_seq_one_letter_code
_entity_poly.pdbx_strand_id
1 'polypeptide(L)'
;MKGLKVGILAVLLAGTWGGMYYLAEEQATAGAAFEQALAEQLNIPVGSFNQNKVRGVTELDLSGYGLTDLTGLEHFQSLETLNLSGNQLTDVTVLENLRYLKTLDLSFNQLKQIPELPETLESLDLEGNDVSDLAFLPESDTLTTLNVRDNDIDALDVLPERTPNVTYLNIRGNAVASVEPLRDMAALIDVNLRDNRITDMSPLEALAITERLYVTGNATHDYAALDSIAEQIVDRDFEMLPDRPVFSVDSGVISPGTELILEATSGSTIYYTIDGSDPTPESIRYNGPITLDQVLTRDVAVLSNNRTATNRVPPTLGRGASERALTIRAISVKDGAQSARATKTYLLDFDLFTSNLPVVSLTTDATNLFDSAIGIYTPGDAPDGPLEFGRGNFFETGQEWERPAHVDYFEGGEHVFGQDIGIRIHGGFSRGLAQKSLRLYARSEYGQSRFYHSFFPGNDEVEFNRLLLRNGGNDWQGAMLRDAFMQELLNERSLDFQDYQPVVVLVNGEYWGLHNLRELYSSDYFEIKYDIDETELVILEADRDMPEGFVIEAGRDADLIHYREMVRFAETNDLNDRTTFEELERRMDVDNFLEYVAYQAFYGNLDSMFNNYVVWRKATEFADETPLGHDGRWRWVVFDLDQGFAQRLPLDESVNYDMFTYLTGPEPEHALFQSLMRSTEGQERFVRLFEELLNGPFTSENMVVKLDEMSGVIAPEMPRQIARWGNIPSVTAWEAEIAEMRQFAEMRPDIVRQQLQARFGEGVAE
;
A
#
# COMPACT_ATOMS: atom_id res chain seq x y z
N MET A 1 74.06 -20.10 -30.17
CA MET A 1 74.22 -21.49 -29.70
C MET A 1 74.91 -21.44 -28.34
N LYS A 2 74.22 -21.89 -27.28
CA LYS A 2 74.65 -22.01 -25.86
C LYS A 2 74.96 -20.66 -25.18
N GLY A 3 74.30 -20.23 -24.11
CA GLY A 3 73.72 -20.94 -22.98
C GLY A 3 74.72 -20.95 -21.83
N LEU A 4 74.42 -20.32 -20.69
CA LEU A 4 74.30 -20.98 -19.38
C LEU A 4 73.95 -19.96 -18.27
N LYS A 5 73.26 -20.52 -17.29
CA LYS A 5 72.60 -19.99 -16.11
C LYS A 5 73.54 -19.56 -14.95
N VAL A 6 73.03 -18.59 -14.18
CA VAL A 6 72.95 -18.49 -12.70
C VAL A 6 74.16 -18.03 -11.89
N GLY A 7 73.95 -16.93 -11.13
CA GLY A 7 74.20 -16.90 -9.69
C GLY A 7 74.76 -15.61 -9.07
N ILE A 8 74.02 -15.06 -8.08
CA ILE A 8 74.47 -14.30 -6.87
C ILE A 8 74.76 -12.79 -7.08
N LEU A 9 74.48 -11.81 -6.20
CA LEU A 9 73.64 -11.53 -5.00
C LEU A 9 74.12 -10.12 -4.52
N ALA A 10 73.20 -9.22 -4.11
CA ALA A 10 73.37 -8.14 -3.10
C ALA A 10 74.37 -6.96 -3.34
N VAL A 11 74.19 -5.67 -2.97
CA VAL A 11 73.14 -4.87 -2.26
C VAL A 11 73.58 -3.36 -2.23
N LEU A 12 72.61 -2.40 -2.23
CA LEU A 12 72.60 -0.94 -1.82
C LEU A 12 72.91 0.15 -2.87
N LEU A 13 72.25 1.33 -2.92
CA LEU A 13 71.09 1.92 -2.21
C LEU A 13 70.63 3.22 -2.92
N ALA A 14 69.35 3.56 -2.68
CA ALA A 14 68.74 4.90 -2.52
C ALA A 14 68.34 5.75 -3.74
N GLY A 15 67.02 6.06 -3.78
CA GLY A 15 66.47 7.23 -4.48
C GLY A 15 65.00 7.20 -4.93
N THR A 16 64.04 7.08 -3.98
CA THR A 16 62.76 7.87 -3.88
C THR A 16 61.72 7.82 -5.03
N TRP A 17 60.43 7.48 -4.88
CA TRP A 17 59.49 7.37 -3.75
C TRP A 17 58.59 6.12 -3.92
N GLY A 18 58.41 5.39 -2.83
CA GLY A 18 57.36 4.39 -2.62
C GLY A 18 56.98 4.45 -1.14
N GLY A 19 55.67 4.34 -0.87
CA GLY A 19 55.03 4.53 0.44
C GLY A 19 54.01 5.66 0.33
N MET A 20 52.71 5.48 0.55
CA MET A 20 52.04 4.58 1.49
C MET A 20 50.71 4.12 0.89
N TYR A 21 50.58 2.82 0.59
CA TYR A 21 49.31 2.10 0.77
C TYR A 21 49.36 1.52 2.18
N TYR A 22 48.21 1.48 2.86
CA TYR A 22 47.98 1.26 4.30
C TYR A 22 47.97 2.54 5.15
N LEU A 23 46.86 3.27 5.04
CA LEU A 23 45.98 3.71 6.15
C LEU A 23 44.93 4.69 5.56
N ALA A 24 43.79 4.15 5.11
CA ALA A 24 42.51 4.83 4.87
C ALA A 24 41.53 3.80 4.26
N GLU A 25 40.97 2.92 5.10
CA GLU A 25 39.80 2.12 4.73
C GLU A 25 38.58 3.04 4.78
N GLU A 26 38.28 3.69 3.66
CA GLU A 26 36.93 4.10 3.24
C GLU A 26 36.94 4.75 1.83
N GLN A 27 38.09 5.24 1.34
CA GLN A 27 38.20 5.84 -0.02
C GLN A 27 38.99 5.02 -1.06
N ALA A 28 39.59 3.89 -0.68
CA ALA A 28 40.51 3.14 -1.56
C ALA A 28 39.84 2.06 -2.44
N THR A 29 38.52 1.86 -2.36
CA THR A 29 37.79 0.80 -3.09
C THR A 29 37.31 1.26 -4.47
N ALA A 30 36.86 2.51 -4.62
CA ALA A 30 36.24 3.01 -5.86
C ALA A 30 37.24 3.06 -7.05
N GLY A 31 38.43 3.61 -6.84
CA GLY A 31 39.48 3.65 -7.88
C GLY A 31 40.07 2.28 -8.24
N ALA A 32 39.95 1.28 -7.36
CA ALA A 32 40.39 -0.09 -7.65
C ALA A 32 39.44 -0.83 -8.59
N ALA A 33 38.13 -0.62 -8.43
CA ALA A 33 37.10 -1.22 -9.29
C ALA A 33 37.17 -0.68 -10.72
N PHE A 34 37.31 0.63 -10.89
CA PHE A 34 37.45 1.25 -12.22
C PHE A 34 38.71 0.76 -12.97
N GLU A 35 39.86 0.76 -12.30
CA GLU A 35 41.11 0.23 -12.88
C GLU A 35 41.03 -1.26 -13.22
N GLN A 36 40.30 -2.04 -12.41
CA GLN A 36 40.08 -3.46 -12.69
C GLN A 36 39.17 -3.66 -13.91
N ALA A 37 38.02 -2.96 -13.95
CA ALA A 37 37.10 -3.02 -15.08
C ALA A 37 37.81 -2.63 -16.38
N LEU A 38 38.64 -1.59 -16.32
CA LEU A 38 39.40 -1.14 -17.48
C LEU A 38 40.49 -2.13 -17.91
N ALA A 39 41.18 -2.74 -16.95
CA ALA A 39 42.18 -3.77 -17.20
C ALA A 39 41.56 -4.98 -17.92
N GLU A 40 40.37 -5.39 -17.49
CA GLU A 40 39.61 -6.47 -18.12
C GLU A 40 39.16 -6.08 -19.53
N GLN A 41 38.51 -4.93 -19.69
CA GLN A 41 37.94 -4.51 -20.97
C GLN A 41 38.99 -4.21 -22.05
N LEU A 42 40.14 -3.66 -21.66
CA LEU A 42 41.25 -3.39 -22.58
C LEU A 42 42.25 -4.54 -22.67
N ASN A 43 42.05 -5.62 -21.90
CA ASN A 43 42.98 -6.75 -21.79
C ASN A 43 44.42 -6.32 -21.49
N ILE A 44 44.59 -5.48 -20.46
CA ILE A 44 45.87 -4.97 -19.98
C ILE A 44 46.07 -5.33 -18.50
N PRO A 45 47.31 -5.43 -17.99
CA PRO A 45 47.53 -5.63 -16.56
C PRO A 45 46.95 -4.48 -15.70
N VAL A 46 46.35 -4.80 -14.55
CA VAL A 46 45.91 -3.80 -13.56
C VAL A 46 47.07 -2.86 -13.18
N GLY A 47 46.81 -1.55 -13.16
CA GLY A 47 47.83 -0.53 -12.89
C GLY A 47 48.78 -0.23 -14.05
N SER A 48 48.50 -0.75 -15.26
CA SER A 48 49.24 -0.43 -16.49
C SER A 48 48.55 0.62 -17.37
N PHE A 49 47.51 1.28 -16.84
CA PHE A 49 46.80 2.37 -17.49
C PHE A 49 47.75 3.46 -18.02
N ASN A 50 47.49 3.93 -19.24
CA ASN A 50 48.26 5.01 -19.86
C ASN A 50 47.34 5.89 -20.70
N GLN A 51 47.18 7.13 -20.26
CA GLN A 51 46.32 8.14 -20.89
C GLN A 51 46.60 8.32 -22.39
N ASN A 52 47.86 8.15 -22.85
CA ASN A 52 48.19 8.31 -24.27
C ASN A 52 47.77 7.11 -25.13
N LYS A 53 47.53 5.94 -24.52
CA LYS A 53 47.12 4.72 -25.25
C LYS A 53 45.61 4.61 -25.41
N VAL A 54 44.83 5.22 -24.52
CA VAL A 54 43.36 5.14 -24.52
C VAL A 54 42.69 6.21 -25.38
N ARG A 55 43.43 7.23 -25.81
CA ARG A 55 42.91 8.31 -26.68
C ARG A 55 42.26 7.83 -27.98
N GLY A 56 42.63 6.65 -28.48
CA GLY A 56 42.07 6.07 -29.71
C GLY A 56 40.98 5.02 -29.48
N VAL A 57 40.56 4.80 -28.22
CA VAL A 57 39.48 3.87 -27.90
C VAL A 57 38.15 4.54 -28.23
N THR A 58 37.32 3.87 -29.03
CA THR A 58 36.02 4.37 -29.50
C THR A 58 34.85 3.67 -28.83
N GLU A 59 35.06 2.52 -28.20
CA GLU A 59 34.01 1.74 -27.54
C GLU A 59 34.53 1.25 -26.19
N LEU A 60 33.69 1.36 -25.16
CA LEU A 60 34.02 0.92 -23.81
C LEU A 60 32.76 0.36 -23.13
N ASP A 61 32.87 -0.82 -22.55
CA ASP A 61 31.81 -1.47 -21.78
C ASP A 61 32.35 -1.71 -20.38
N LEU A 62 31.74 -1.06 -19.41
CA LEU A 62 32.05 -1.11 -17.99
C LEU A 62 30.78 -1.45 -17.18
N SER A 63 29.84 -2.19 -17.79
CA SER A 63 28.60 -2.60 -17.12
C SER A 63 28.82 -3.64 -16.02
N GLY A 64 28.05 -3.57 -14.93
CA GLY A 64 28.00 -4.62 -13.90
C GLY A 64 29.22 -4.75 -13.00
N TYR A 65 30.10 -3.74 -12.96
CA TYR A 65 31.34 -3.77 -12.18
C TYR A 65 31.21 -3.21 -10.76
N GLY A 66 30.03 -2.71 -10.37
CA GLY A 66 29.81 -2.05 -9.08
C GLY A 66 30.58 -0.73 -8.95
N LEU A 67 30.72 0.02 -10.05
CA LEU A 67 31.44 1.29 -10.07
C LEU A 67 30.69 2.37 -9.30
N THR A 68 31.41 3.12 -8.48
CA THR A 68 30.92 4.32 -7.77
C THR A 68 31.66 5.59 -8.18
N ASP A 69 32.78 5.47 -8.91
CA ASP A 69 33.66 6.56 -9.33
C ASP A 69 34.16 6.29 -10.76
N LEU A 70 34.14 7.34 -11.60
CA LEU A 70 34.58 7.30 -13.00
C LEU A 70 35.87 8.10 -13.24
N THR A 71 36.58 8.49 -12.19
CA THR A 71 37.85 9.22 -12.30
C THR A 71 38.84 8.47 -13.20
N GLY A 72 39.29 9.13 -14.28
CA GLY A 72 40.16 8.58 -15.32
C GLY A 72 39.44 8.39 -16.66
N LEU A 73 38.10 8.37 -16.69
CA LEU A 73 37.31 8.27 -17.91
C LEU A 73 37.48 9.51 -18.83
N GLU A 74 37.87 10.67 -18.29
CA GLU A 74 38.12 11.91 -19.05
C GLU A 74 39.24 11.77 -20.11
N HIS A 75 40.04 10.71 -20.05
CA HIS A 75 41.12 10.44 -20.99
C HIS A 75 40.68 9.75 -22.29
N PHE A 76 39.45 9.24 -22.36
CA PHE A 76 38.88 8.51 -23.50
C PHE A 76 38.29 9.48 -24.54
N GLN A 77 39.13 10.37 -25.06
CA GLN A 77 38.70 11.53 -25.87
C GLN A 77 38.18 11.21 -27.29
N SER A 78 38.15 9.94 -27.70
CA SER A 78 37.57 9.50 -28.98
C SER A 78 36.41 8.52 -28.80
N LEU A 79 35.85 8.43 -27.59
CA LEU A 79 34.80 7.47 -27.27
C LEU A 79 33.50 7.83 -28.01
N GLU A 80 32.93 6.85 -28.70
CA GLU A 80 31.67 6.94 -29.43
C GLU A 80 30.58 6.07 -28.77
N THR A 81 30.94 4.94 -28.18
CA THR A 81 30.01 4.04 -27.46
C THR A 81 30.49 3.80 -26.03
N LEU A 82 29.62 4.04 -25.05
CA LEU A 82 29.91 3.82 -23.63
C LEU A 82 28.74 3.10 -22.96
N ASN A 83 29.02 1.94 -22.38
CA ASN A 83 28.08 1.23 -21.51
C ASN A 83 28.57 1.29 -20.05
N LEU A 84 27.75 1.86 -19.17
CA LEU A 84 27.96 2.01 -17.74
C LEU A 84 26.81 1.40 -16.92
N SER A 85 25.97 0.54 -17.52
CA SER A 85 24.79 0.02 -16.86
C SER A 85 25.06 -0.94 -15.70
N GLY A 86 24.13 -1.03 -14.75
CA GLY A 86 24.22 -1.98 -13.63
C GLY A 86 25.37 -1.67 -12.66
N ASN A 87 25.61 -0.39 -12.38
CA ASN A 87 26.63 0.07 -11.45
C ASN A 87 25.98 0.82 -10.27
N GLN A 88 26.78 1.52 -9.45
CA GLN A 88 26.33 2.27 -8.28
C GLN A 88 26.69 3.76 -8.44
N LEU A 89 26.53 4.28 -9.66
CA LEU A 89 26.92 5.64 -10.00
C LEU A 89 25.87 6.65 -9.51
N THR A 90 26.35 7.69 -8.84
CA THR A 90 25.57 8.87 -8.43
C THR A 90 26.06 10.16 -9.11
N ASP A 91 27.27 10.14 -9.66
CA ASP A 91 27.90 11.27 -10.36
C ASP A 91 28.51 10.81 -11.69
N VAL A 92 28.11 11.48 -12.77
CA VAL A 92 28.60 11.26 -14.13
C VAL A 92 29.06 12.55 -14.81
N THR A 93 29.42 13.58 -14.04
CA THR A 93 29.93 14.87 -14.52
C THR A 93 31.10 14.75 -15.51
N VAL A 94 31.88 13.68 -15.42
CA VAL A 94 32.99 13.39 -16.35
C VAL A 94 32.52 13.31 -17.82
N LEU A 95 31.26 12.95 -18.07
CA LEU A 95 30.69 12.78 -19.41
C LEU A 95 30.67 14.08 -20.23
N GLU A 96 30.69 15.26 -19.58
CA GLU A 96 30.81 16.57 -20.25
C GLU A 96 32.07 16.67 -21.14
N ASN A 97 33.09 15.86 -20.85
CA ASN A 97 34.35 15.86 -21.58
C ASN A 97 34.36 14.93 -22.80
N LEU A 98 33.37 14.06 -22.96
CA LEU A 98 33.33 12.98 -23.95
C LEU A 98 32.52 13.38 -25.20
N ARG A 99 33.03 14.39 -25.92
CA ARG A 99 32.31 15.13 -26.98
C ARG A 99 31.99 14.37 -28.27
N TYR A 100 32.35 13.10 -28.38
CA TYR A 100 32.11 12.27 -29.57
C TYR A 100 31.17 11.10 -29.30
N LEU A 101 30.60 11.02 -28.09
CA LEU A 101 29.65 9.98 -27.72
C LEU A 101 28.42 10.03 -28.63
N LYS A 102 28.06 8.86 -29.15
CA LYS A 102 26.86 8.58 -29.95
C LYS A 102 25.92 7.64 -29.22
N THR A 103 26.45 6.66 -28.51
CA THR A 103 25.65 5.69 -27.75
C THR A 103 26.09 5.68 -26.30
N LEU A 104 25.14 5.93 -25.40
CA LEU A 104 25.37 5.96 -23.97
C LEU A 104 24.30 5.13 -23.24
N ASP A 105 24.73 4.14 -22.47
CA ASP A 105 23.88 3.36 -21.57
C ASP A 105 24.30 3.61 -20.12
N LEU A 106 23.38 4.18 -19.35
CA LEU A 106 23.50 4.52 -17.93
C LEU A 106 22.44 3.79 -17.08
N SER A 107 21.74 2.82 -17.65
CA SER A 107 20.65 2.12 -16.97
C SER A 107 21.09 1.41 -15.68
N PHE A 108 20.17 1.25 -14.72
CA PHE A 108 20.38 0.58 -13.44
C PHE A 108 21.57 1.15 -12.66
N ASN A 109 21.50 2.46 -12.38
CA ASN A 109 22.41 3.20 -11.51
C ASN A 109 21.60 3.95 -10.43
N GLN A 110 22.17 4.98 -9.81
CA GLN A 110 21.55 5.76 -8.73
C GLN A 110 21.57 7.27 -9.09
N LEU A 111 21.34 7.58 -10.37
CA LEU A 111 21.47 8.94 -10.89
C LEU A 111 20.21 9.75 -10.62
N LYS A 112 20.40 10.91 -9.98
CA LYS A 112 19.36 11.94 -9.79
C LYS A 112 19.54 13.14 -10.69
N GLN A 113 20.80 13.48 -10.95
CA GLN A 113 21.20 14.62 -11.77
C GLN A 113 22.21 14.15 -12.80
N ILE A 114 22.09 14.69 -14.00
CA ILE A 114 22.95 14.38 -15.14
C ILE A 114 23.45 15.72 -15.67
N PRO A 115 24.76 15.85 -16.00
CA PRO A 115 25.26 17.03 -16.67
C PRO A 115 24.69 17.14 -18.09
N GLU A 116 24.83 18.31 -18.71
CA GLU A 116 24.47 18.46 -20.12
C GLU A 116 25.28 17.47 -20.98
N LEU A 117 24.58 16.61 -21.71
CA LEU A 117 25.21 15.54 -22.50
C LEU A 117 25.66 16.06 -23.88
N PRO A 118 26.56 15.34 -24.59
CA PRO A 118 27.04 15.77 -25.90
C PRO A 118 25.94 15.80 -26.98
N GLU A 119 25.88 16.88 -27.78
CA GLU A 119 24.94 17.02 -28.91
C GLU A 119 25.04 15.91 -29.96
N THR A 120 26.16 15.17 -30.00
CA THR A 120 26.44 14.07 -30.93
C THR A 120 25.72 12.77 -30.61
N LEU A 121 25.02 12.69 -29.46
CA LEU A 121 24.31 11.48 -29.07
C LEU A 121 23.23 11.11 -30.11
N GLU A 122 23.17 9.82 -30.41
CA GLU A 122 22.19 9.17 -31.27
C GLU A 122 21.27 8.25 -30.44
N SER A 123 21.79 7.66 -29.35
CA SER A 123 21.05 6.78 -28.44
C SER A 123 21.44 7.01 -26.98
N LEU A 124 20.43 7.13 -26.12
CA LEU A 124 20.57 7.26 -24.67
C LEU A 124 19.64 6.30 -23.93
N ASP A 125 20.20 5.53 -23.01
CA ASP A 125 19.46 4.68 -22.06
C ASP A 125 19.75 5.09 -20.61
N LEU A 126 18.69 5.33 -19.85
CA LEU A 126 18.66 5.75 -18.45
C LEU A 126 17.69 4.92 -17.60
N GLU A 127 17.26 3.75 -18.09
CA GLU A 127 16.29 2.90 -17.38
C GLU A 127 16.69 2.63 -15.92
N GLY A 128 15.76 2.72 -14.96
CA GLY A 128 16.03 2.33 -13.57
C GLY A 128 17.04 3.23 -12.86
N ASN A 129 16.76 4.54 -12.85
CA ASN A 129 17.46 5.58 -12.10
C ASN A 129 16.43 6.45 -11.35
N ASP A 130 16.89 7.53 -10.72
CA ASP A 130 16.06 8.44 -9.91
C ASP A 130 15.97 9.84 -10.57
N VAL A 131 15.95 9.90 -11.90
CA VAL A 131 15.95 11.17 -12.66
C VAL A 131 14.53 11.75 -12.69
N SER A 132 14.38 13.02 -12.33
CA SER A 132 13.07 13.70 -12.28
C SER A 132 12.87 14.77 -13.36
N ASP A 133 13.93 15.26 -13.99
CA ASP A 133 13.84 16.25 -15.06
C ASP A 133 14.74 15.89 -16.25
N LEU A 134 14.36 16.39 -17.43
CA LEU A 134 15.03 16.12 -18.70
C LEU A 134 15.89 17.30 -19.20
N ALA A 135 16.19 18.29 -18.34
CA ALA A 135 16.88 19.52 -18.76
C ALA A 135 18.35 19.27 -19.16
N PHE A 136 18.91 18.12 -18.78
CA PHE A 136 20.25 17.67 -19.15
C PHE A 136 20.39 17.25 -20.63
N LEU A 137 19.27 17.02 -21.33
CA LEU A 137 19.32 16.65 -22.74
C LEU A 137 19.96 17.79 -23.56
N PRO A 138 20.84 17.50 -24.52
CA PRO A 138 21.38 18.53 -25.39
C PRO A 138 20.34 19.03 -26.38
N GLU A 139 20.54 20.23 -26.92
CA GLU A 139 19.94 20.61 -28.21
C GLU A 139 20.57 19.74 -29.31
N SER A 140 19.89 18.64 -29.66
CA SER A 140 20.42 17.61 -30.55
C SER A 140 19.52 17.38 -31.75
N ASP A 141 20.13 17.49 -32.94
CA ASP A 141 19.54 17.05 -34.20
C ASP A 141 19.76 15.56 -34.47
N THR A 142 20.56 14.85 -33.66
CA THR A 142 21.00 13.48 -33.93
C THR A 142 20.36 12.42 -33.04
N LEU A 143 19.84 12.78 -31.87
CA LEU A 143 19.27 11.80 -30.93
C LEU A 143 17.99 11.19 -31.51
N THR A 144 18.00 9.89 -31.75
CA THR A 144 16.86 9.13 -32.29
C THR A 144 16.24 8.18 -31.27
N THR A 145 17.01 7.74 -30.27
CA THR A 145 16.59 6.75 -29.27
C THR A 145 16.74 7.31 -27.86
N LEU A 146 15.63 7.39 -27.13
CA LEU A 146 15.60 7.82 -25.74
C LEU A 146 14.82 6.81 -24.88
N ASN A 147 15.52 6.12 -23.99
CA ASN A 147 14.93 5.28 -22.95
C ASN A 147 15.17 5.90 -21.58
N VAL A 148 14.09 6.34 -20.91
CA VAL A 148 14.10 6.93 -19.55
C VAL A 148 13.06 6.24 -18.67
N ARG A 149 12.85 4.95 -18.94
CA ARG A 149 11.89 4.11 -18.22
C ARG A 149 12.24 3.97 -16.74
N ASP A 150 11.24 3.77 -15.89
CA ASP A 150 11.39 3.45 -14.46
C ASP A 150 12.30 4.51 -13.77
N ASN A 151 11.81 5.76 -13.77
CA ASN A 151 12.41 6.99 -13.23
C ASN A 151 11.30 7.87 -12.62
N ASP A 152 11.61 9.10 -12.20
CA ASP A 152 10.70 10.02 -11.52
C ASP A 152 10.25 11.22 -12.39
N ILE A 153 10.22 11.07 -13.73
CA ILE A 153 9.91 12.18 -14.65
C ILE A 153 8.42 12.52 -14.61
N ASP A 154 8.08 13.79 -14.45
CA ASP A 154 6.69 14.27 -14.45
C ASP A 154 6.34 15.20 -15.62
N ALA A 155 7.34 15.75 -16.30
CA ALA A 155 7.20 16.75 -17.36
C ALA A 155 8.05 16.46 -18.61
N LEU A 156 7.47 16.74 -19.78
CA LEU A 156 8.08 16.47 -21.09
C LEU A 156 8.35 17.74 -21.91
N ASP A 157 8.16 18.93 -21.33
CA ASP A 157 8.13 20.22 -22.03
C ASP A 157 9.41 20.52 -22.82
N VAL A 158 10.55 19.96 -22.41
CA VAL A 158 11.86 20.21 -23.03
C VAL A 158 12.11 19.38 -24.29
N LEU A 159 11.39 18.27 -24.48
CA LEU A 159 11.67 17.33 -25.58
C LEU A 159 11.51 17.97 -26.97
N PRO A 160 10.45 18.75 -27.27
CA PRO A 160 10.25 19.29 -28.61
C PRO A 160 11.33 20.29 -29.03
N GLU A 161 11.87 21.05 -28.08
CA GLU A 161 12.93 22.03 -28.35
C GLU A 161 14.31 21.36 -28.43
N ARG A 162 14.60 20.40 -27.54
CA ARG A 162 15.93 19.81 -27.39
C ARG A 162 16.17 18.59 -28.28
N THR A 163 15.18 17.72 -28.46
CA THR A 163 15.36 16.42 -29.14
C THR A 163 14.24 16.12 -30.14
N PRO A 164 13.94 17.05 -31.09
CA PRO A 164 12.78 16.94 -31.99
C PRO A 164 12.81 15.72 -32.95
N ASN A 165 13.98 15.11 -33.15
CA ASN A 165 14.19 14.01 -34.09
C ASN A 165 14.13 12.62 -33.45
N VAL A 166 13.74 12.51 -32.17
CA VAL A 166 13.56 11.22 -31.49
C VAL A 166 12.49 10.41 -32.21
N THR A 167 12.83 9.17 -32.57
CA THR A 167 11.95 8.21 -33.24
C THR A 167 11.45 7.13 -32.29
N TYR A 168 12.27 6.77 -31.30
CA TYR A 168 11.97 5.83 -30.24
C TYR A 168 11.97 6.54 -28.88
N LEU A 169 10.84 6.51 -28.18
CA LEU A 169 10.68 7.09 -26.86
C LEU A 169 10.06 6.06 -25.89
N ASN A 170 10.80 5.72 -24.84
CA ASN A 170 10.31 4.88 -23.76
C ASN A 170 10.35 5.64 -22.44
N ILE A 171 9.19 6.03 -21.93
CA ILE A 171 9.02 6.75 -20.65
C ILE A 171 8.16 5.95 -19.66
N ARG A 172 8.04 4.64 -19.85
CA ARG A 172 7.23 3.78 -18.99
C ARG A 172 7.63 3.92 -17.52
N GLY A 173 6.69 3.81 -16.58
CA GLY A 173 7.00 3.75 -15.15
C GLY A 173 7.55 5.08 -14.63
N ASN A 174 6.87 6.17 -14.97
CA ASN A 174 7.20 7.54 -14.55
C ASN A 174 5.92 8.23 -14.01
N ALA A 175 5.97 9.52 -13.73
CA ALA A 175 4.86 10.30 -13.16
C ALA A 175 4.20 11.26 -14.16
N VAL A 176 4.37 11.07 -15.47
CA VAL A 176 3.91 12.01 -16.50
C VAL A 176 2.38 12.08 -16.55
N ALA A 177 1.83 13.29 -16.39
CA ALA A 177 0.38 13.53 -16.44
C ALA A 177 -0.12 14.08 -17.79
N SER A 178 0.77 14.67 -18.60
CA SER A 178 0.42 15.28 -19.88
C SER A 178 1.39 14.91 -20.99
N VAL A 179 0.85 14.56 -22.16
CA VAL A 179 1.59 14.33 -23.40
C VAL A 179 1.42 15.45 -24.42
N GLU A 180 0.87 16.60 -24.04
CA GLU A 180 0.76 17.77 -24.95
C GLU A 180 2.12 18.14 -25.58
N PRO A 181 3.26 18.11 -24.86
CA PRO A 181 4.56 18.40 -25.47
C PRO A 181 4.89 17.48 -26.65
N LEU A 182 4.45 16.21 -26.64
CA LEU A 182 4.76 15.26 -27.71
C LEU A 182 4.05 15.59 -29.04
N ARG A 183 3.01 16.42 -29.03
CA ARG A 183 2.22 16.79 -30.22
C ARG A 183 3.07 17.25 -31.41
N ASP A 184 4.17 17.94 -31.14
CA ASP A 184 5.05 18.53 -32.17
C ASP A 184 6.25 17.63 -32.52
N MET A 185 6.39 16.45 -31.89
CA MET A 185 7.48 15.50 -32.14
C MET A 185 7.18 14.59 -33.34
N ALA A 186 7.13 15.18 -34.53
CA ALA A 186 6.70 14.52 -35.77
C ALA A 186 7.53 13.30 -36.21
N ALA A 187 8.70 13.07 -35.62
CA ALA A 187 9.58 11.93 -35.90
C ALA A 187 9.22 10.65 -35.12
N LEU A 188 8.39 10.73 -34.07
CA LEU A 188 8.05 9.60 -33.23
C LEU A 188 7.28 8.52 -34.00
N ILE A 189 7.79 7.29 -33.96
CA ILE A 189 7.18 6.12 -34.59
C ILE A 189 7.05 4.92 -33.65
N ASP A 190 7.81 4.88 -32.55
CA ASP A 190 7.75 3.89 -31.48
C ASP A 190 7.70 4.63 -30.12
N VAL A 191 6.58 4.51 -29.42
CA VAL A 191 6.33 5.20 -28.15
C VAL A 191 5.78 4.23 -27.10
N ASN A 192 6.42 4.20 -25.93
CA ASN A 192 5.93 3.46 -24.77
C ASN A 192 5.71 4.43 -23.60
N LEU A 193 4.44 4.67 -23.31
CA LEU A 193 3.90 5.59 -22.28
C LEU A 193 3.27 4.84 -21.10
N ARG A 194 3.44 3.52 -21.01
CA ARG A 194 2.75 2.71 -19.99
C ARG A 194 3.07 3.16 -18.56
N ASP A 195 2.19 2.83 -17.63
CA ASP A 195 2.45 2.99 -16.19
C ASP A 195 2.88 4.45 -15.86
N ASN A 196 2.01 5.40 -16.21
CA ASN A 196 2.17 6.85 -16.01
C ASN A 196 0.84 7.44 -15.46
N ARG A 197 0.69 8.76 -15.44
CA ARG A 197 -0.51 9.47 -14.91
C ARG A 197 -1.30 10.20 -16.00
N ILE A 198 -1.18 9.79 -17.26
CA ILE A 198 -1.75 10.51 -18.41
C ILE A 198 -3.27 10.47 -18.38
N THR A 199 -3.91 11.63 -18.48
CA THR A 199 -5.38 11.78 -18.47
C THR A 199 -5.98 12.04 -19.85
N ASP A 200 -5.17 12.48 -20.83
CA ASP A 200 -5.62 12.83 -22.17
C ASP A 200 -4.62 12.35 -23.22
N MET A 201 -5.09 11.47 -24.12
CA MET A 201 -4.29 10.88 -25.20
C MET A 201 -4.46 11.63 -26.53
N SER A 202 -5.34 12.63 -26.60
CA SER A 202 -5.61 13.37 -27.83
C SER A 202 -4.39 14.03 -28.48
N PRO A 203 -3.35 14.49 -27.76
CA PRO A 203 -2.17 15.08 -28.41
C PRO A 203 -1.43 14.11 -29.35
N LEU A 204 -1.54 12.80 -29.09
CA LEU A 204 -0.88 11.77 -29.88
C LEU A 204 -1.52 11.60 -31.27
N GLU A 205 -2.76 12.07 -31.48
CA GLU A 205 -3.44 11.98 -32.78
C GLU A 205 -2.69 12.75 -33.89
N ALA A 206 -1.89 13.74 -33.50
CA ALA A 206 -1.09 14.56 -34.42
C ALA A 206 0.17 13.82 -34.93
N LEU A 207 0.54 12.72 -34.29
CA LEU A 207 1.77 11.99 -34.56
C LEU A 207 1.57 10.90 -35.62
N ALA A 208 2.64 10.61 -36.36
CA ALA A 208 2.66 9.56 -37.38
C ALA A 208 3.18 8.22 -36.83
N ILE A 209 2.67 7.80 -35.67
CA ILE A 209 3.12 6.57 -35.01
C ILE A 209 2.72 5.36 -35.85
N THR A 210 3.69 4.53 -36.23
CA THR A 210 3.46 3.35 -37.10
C THR A 210 4.01 2.05 -36.54
N GLU A 211 5.07 2.08 -35.71
CA GLU A 211 5.69 0.84 -35.24
C GLU A 211 5.02 0.37 -33.96
N ARG A 212 5.03 1.20 -32.92
CA ARG A 212 4.50 0.80 -31.62
C ARG A 212 3.90 1.96 -30.83
N LEU A 213 2.76 1.73 -30.20
CA LEU A 213 2.18 2.64 -29.22
C LEU A 213 1.65 1.86 -28.03
N TYR A 214 2.32 2.00 -26.89
CA TYR A 214 1.87 1.42 -25.63
C TYR A 214 1.44 2.51 -24.66
N VAL A 215 0.20 2.42 -24.15
CA VAL A 215 -0.44 3.48 -23.34
C VAL A 215 -1.20 2.95 -22.11
N THR A 216 -1.23 1.63 -21.90
CA THR A 216 -1.93 1.03 -20.75
C THR A 216 -1.30 1.42 -19.40
N GLY A 217 -2.06 1.33 -18.31
CA GLY A 217 -1.57 1.71 -16.97
C GLY A 217 -1.52 3.22 -16.75
N ASN A 218 -2.29 4.00 -17.51
CA ASN A 218 -2.48 5.44 -17.32
C ASN A 218 -3.82 5.77 -16.65
N ALA A 219 -4.03 7.04 -16.29
CA ALA A 219 -5.26 7.49 -15.64
C ALA A 219 -6.48 7.41 -16.56
N THR A 220 -6.29 7.52 -17.88
CA THR A 220 -7.36 7.31 -18.88
C THR A 220 -7.27 5.94 -19.55
N HIS A 221 -8.44 5.35 -19.80
CA HIS A 221 -8.63 4.17 -20.65
C HIS A 221 -9.52 4.50 -21.86
N ASP A 222 -9.76 5.79 -22.10
CA ASP A 222 -10.47 6.28 -23.28
C ASP A 222 -9.45 6.53 -24.40
N TYR A 223 -9.46 5.63 -25.38
CA TYR A 223 -8.58 5.69 -26.54
C TYR A 223 -9.30 6.23 -27.79
N ALA A 224 -10.51 6.79 -27.65
CA ALA A 224 -11.29 7.29 -28.79
C ALA A 224 -10.52 8.33 -29.62
N ALA A 225 -9.70 9.16 -28.97
CA ALA A 225 -8.87 10.14 -29.67
C ALA A 225 -7.79 9.51 -30.56
N LEU A 226 -7.41 8.26 -30.29
CA LEU A 226 -6.43 7.51 -31.07
C LEU A 226 -7.03 6.81 -32.30
N ASP A 227 -8.36 6.86 -32.49
CA ASP A 227 -9.06 6.13 -33.57
C ASP A 227 -8.45 6.40 -34.95
N SER A 228 -8.06 7.65 -35.21
CA SER A 228 -7.50 8.08 -36.49
C SER A 228 -6.14 7.47 -36.83
N ILE A 229 -5.36 7.08 -35.81
CA ILE A 229 -4.02 6.50 -35.95
C ILE A 229 -3.98 5.01 -35.57
N ALA A 230 -5.02 4.49 -34.92
CA ALA A 230 -5.01 3.15 -34.33
C ALA A 230 -4.75 2.06 -35.39
N GLU A 231 -5.32 2.16 -36.59
CA GLU A 231 -5.20 1.15 -37.65
C GLU A 231 -3.82 1.07 -38.32
N GLN A 232 -3.01 2.14 -38.26
CA GLN A 232 -1.68 2.19 -38.88
C GLN A 232 -0.56 1.68 -37.95
N ILE A 233 -0.84 1.53 -36.66
CA ILE A 233 0.14 1.09 -35.65
C ILE A 233 0.28 -0.44 -35.72
N VAL A 234 1.50 -0.92 -35.94
CA VAL A 234 1.79 -2.36 -36.06
C VAL A 234 1.60 -3.09 -34.73
N ASP A 235 2.08 -2.51 -33.63
CA ASP A 235 2.04 -3.10 -32.29
C ASP A 235 1.45 -2.12 -31.28
N ARG A 236 0.32 -2.48 -30.66
CA ARG A 236 -0.37 -1.63 -29.68
C ARG A 236 -0.92 -2.47 -28.54
N ASP A 237 -0.95 -1.89 -27.35
CA ASP A 237 -1.44 -2.55 -26.13
C ASP A 237 -2.87 -2.15 -25.74
N PHE A 238 -3.54 -1.37 -26.59
CA PHE A 238 -4.90 -0.88 -26.35
C PHE A 238 -5.89 -1.36 -27.41
N GLU A 239 -7.14 -1.48 -26.98
CA GLU A 239 -8.27 -1.82 -27.84
C GLU A 239 -9.19 -0.62 -28.03
N MET A 240 -9.65 -0.42 -29.27
CA MET A 240 -10.69 0.56 -29.58
C MET A 240 -12.04 -0.02 -29.15
N LEU A 241 -12.43 0.24 -27.90
CA LEU A 241 -13.71 -0.21 -27.36
C LEU A 241 -14.82 0.79 -27.71
N PRO A 242 -16.06 0.33 -27.92
CA PRO A 242 -17.22 1.21 -27.99
C PRO A 242 -17.40 2.01 -26.69
N ASP A 243 -18.07 3.16 -26.78
CA ASP A 243 -18.39 3.98 -25.62
C ASP A 243 -19.25 3.23 -24.60
N ARG A 244 -19.01 3.48 -23.31
CA ARG A 244 -19.85 2.96 -22.23
C ARG A 244 -21.29 3.49 -22.38
N PRO A 245 -22.32 2.69 -22.03
CA PRO A 245 -23.67 3.21 -21.94
C PRO A 245 -23.77 4.38 -20.95
N VAL A 246 -24.40 5.47 -21.37
CA VAL A 246 -24.73 6.62 -20.53
C VAL A 246 -26.11 6.41 -19.90
N PHE A 247 -26.18 6.59 -18.59
CA PHE A 247 -27.41 6.45 -17.80
C PHE A 247 -28.04 7.83 -17.63
N SER A 248 -29.34 7.97 -17.90
CA SER A 248 -30.05 9.24 -17.74
C SER A 248 -30.29 9.67 -16.29
N VAL A 249 -30.05 8.75 -15.35
CA VAL A 249 -30.19 8.95 -13.90
C VAL A 249 -28.93 8.42 -13.24
N ASP A 250 -28.29 9.26 -12.43
CA ASP A 250 -27.07 8.89 -11.71
C ASP A 250 -27.36 8.02 -10.47
N SER A 251 -26.32 7.39 -9.91
CA SER A 251 -26.39 6.69 -8.62
C SER A 251 -26.90 7.64 -7.55
N GLY A 252 -27.70 7.15 -6.61
CA GLY A 252 -28.24 7.96 -5.50
C GLY A 252 -29.65 7.54 -5.11
N VAL A 253 -30.29 8.34 -4.25
CA VAL A 253 -31.67 8.08 -3.85
C VAL A 253 -32.66 8.43 -4.95
N ILE A 254 -33.58 7.50 -5.22
CA ILE A 254 -34.62 7.68 -6.24
C ILE A 254 -36.02 7.54 -5.65
N SER A 255 -37.01 8.08 -6.37
CA SER A 255 -38.42 7.74 -6.12
C SER A 255 -38.78 6.44 -6.86
N PRO A 256 -39.49 5.49 -6.24
CA PRO A 256 -39.99 4.31 -6.94
C PRO A 256 -40.81 4.68 -8.18
N GLY A 257 -40.53 4.02 -9.30
CA GLY A 257 -41.13 4.31 -10.61
C GLY A 257 -40.37 5.33 -11.46
N THR A 258 -39.18 5.75 -11.04
CA THR A 258 -38.28 6.58 -11.87
C THR A 258 -37.92 5.84 -13.15
N GLU A 259 -37.98 6.52 -14.30
CA GLU A 259 -37.65 5.92 -15.60
C GLU A 259 -36.17 6.16 -15.92
N LEU A 260 -35.43 5.07 -16.13
CA LEU A 260 -34.04 5.09 -16.58
C LEU A 260 -33.95 4.87 -18.09
N ILE A 261 -33.26 5.78 -18.76
CA ILE A 261 -32.93 5.69 -20.19
C ILE A 261 -31.43 5.42 -20.31
N LEU A 262 -31.08 4.42 -21.13
CA LEU A 262 -29.70 4.13 -21.50
C LEU A 262 -29.43 4.61 -22.93
N GLU A 263 -28.32 5.32 -23.12
CA GLU A 263 -27.87 5.84 -24.40
C GLU A 263 -26.45 5.35 -24.72
N ALA A 264 -26.15 5.16 -26.01
CA ALA A 264 -24.83 4.80 -26.50
C ALA A 264 -24.67 5.35 -27.91
N THR A 265 -23.44 5.36 -28.42
CA THR A 265 -23.12 5.85 -29.76
C THR A 265 -23.96 5.15 -30.83
N SER A 266 -24.42 5.93 -31.82
CA SER A 266 -25.29 5.46 -32.90
C SER A 266 -24.75 4.19 -33.56
N GLY A 267 -25.63 3.19 -33.73
CA GLY A 267 -25.28 1.87 -34.27
C GLY A 267 -24.94 0.82 -33.22
N SER A 268 -24.78 1.22 -31.95
CA SER A 268 -24.51 0.29 -30.85
C SER A 268 -25.80 -0.37 -30.33
N THR A 269 -25.68 -1.58 -29.79
CA THR A 269 -26.75 -2.25 -29.03
C THR A 269 -26.35 -2.31 -27.55
N ILE A 270 -27.24 -1.95 -26.64
CA ILE A 270 -26.99 -1.95 -25.18
C ILE A 270 -27.54 -3.23 -24.56
N TYR A 271 -26.76 -3.82 -23.66
CA TYR A 271 -27.13 -4.99 -22.85
C TYR A 271 -26.90 -4.68 -21.37
N TYR A 272 -27.77 -5.16 -20.50
CA TYR A 272 -27.70 -4.88 -19.07
C TYR A 272 -28.12 -6.05 -18.19
N THR A 273 -27.72 -6.00 -16.92
CA THR A 273 -28.07 -6.93 -15.85
C THR A 273 -28.60 -6.15 -14.64
N ILE A 274 -29.37 -6.84 -13.79
CA ILE A 274 -30.07 -6.26 -12.63
C ILE A 274 -29.83 -7.05 -11.33
N ASP A 275 -28.95 -8.04 -11.38
CA ASP A 275 -28.64 -8.98 -10.29
C ASP A 275 -27.19 -8.88 -9.81
N GLY A 276 -26.44 -7.92 -10.36
CA GLY A 276 -25.01 -7.70 -10.09
C GLY A 276 -24.07 -8.51 -10.98
N SER A 277 -24.55 -9.45 -11.80
CA SER A 277 -23.69 -10.18 -12.76
C SER A 277 -23.08 -9.24 -13.80
N ASP A 278 -21.95 -9.63 -14.38
CA ASP A 278 -21.34 -8.88 -15.47
C ASP A 278 -22.18 -9.01 -16.75
N PRO A 279 -22.53 -7.89 -17.41
CA PRO A 279 -23.36 -7.92 -18.61
C PRO A 279 -22.56 -8.44 -19.81
N THR A 280 -23.20 -9.28 -20.62
CA THR A 280 -22.68 -9.81 -21.89
C THR A 280 -23.70 -9.57 -23.02
N PRO A 281 -23.36 -9.83 -24.30
CA PRO A 281 -24.31 -9.78 -25.40
C PRO A 281 -25.48 -10.78 -25.29
N GLU A 282 -25.42 -11.71 -24.35
CA GLU A 282 -26.48 -12.66 -24.01
C GLU A 282 -27.40 -12.17 -22.88
N SER A 283 -27.04 -11.06 -22.21
CA SER A 283 -27.83 -10.44 -21.15
C SER A 283 -29.08 -9.71 -21.70
N ILE A 284 -29.78 -8.97 -20.84
CA ILE A 284 -31.03 -8.31 -21.21
C ILE A 284 -30.73 -7.21 -22.22
N ARG A 285 -31.25 -7.37 -23.44
CA ARG A 285 -31.16 -6.32 -24.46
C ARG A 285 -32.05 -5.14 -24.09
N TYR A 286 -31.47 -3.94 -24.04
CA TYR A 286 -32.21 -2.70 -23.81
C TYR A 286 -33.06 -2.35 -25.04
N ASN A 287 -34.38 -2.18 -24.84
CA ASN A 287 -35.35 -1.89 -25.91
C ASN A 287 -36.25 -0.68 -25.62
N GLY A 288 -36.01 0.01 -24.50
CA GLY A 288 -36.82 1.14 -24.04
C GLY A 288 -36.60 1.40 -22.54
N PRO A 289 -37.20 2.47 -22.00
CA PRO A 289 -37.01 2.88 -20.61
C PRO A 289 -37.20 1.74 -19.59
N ILE A 290 -36.37 1.76 -18.53
CA ILE A 290 -36.42 0.82 -17.41
C ILE A 290 -37.08 1.52 -16.23
N THR A 291 -38.20 0.99 -15.75
CA THR A 291 -38.84 1.48 -14.53
C THR A 291 -38.07 0.99 -13.29
N LEU A 292 -37.54 1.93 -12.51
CA LEU A 292 -36.77 1.66 -11.29
C LEU A 292 -37.70 1.54 -10.08
N ASP A 293 -38.06 0.31 -9.73
CA ASP A 293 -38.78 -0.04 -8.50
C ASP A 293 -38.48 -1.50 -8.07
N GLN A 294 -39.06 -1.93 -6.95
CA GLN A 294 -38.88 -3.30 -6.42
C GLN A 294 -39.45 -4.41 -7.33
N VAL A 295 -40.28 -4.07 -8.33
CA VAL A 295 -40.81 -5.05 -9.27
C VAL A 295 -39.72 -5.48 -10.26
N LEU A 296 -38.77 -4.60 -10.56
CA LEU A 296 -37.65 -4.86 -11.49
C LEU A 296 -36.89 -6.14 -11.11
N THR A 297 -36.66 -6.33 -9.80
CA THR A 297 -35.78 -7.37 -9.23
C THR A 297 -36.54 -8.46 -8.48
N ARG A 298 -37.88 -8.51 -8.56
CA ARG A 298 -38.71 -9.44 -7.77
C ARG A 298 -38.36 -10.92 -7.94
N ASP A 299 -37.83 -11.30 -9.11
CA ASP A 299 -37.48 -12.67 -9.48
C ASP A 299 -35.96 -12.94 -9.34
N VAL A 300 -35.18 -11.94 -8.94
CA VAL A 300 -33.73 -12.10 -8.68
C VAL A 300 -33.54 -12.85 -7.37
N ALA A 301 -32.58 -13.78 -7.34
CA ALA A 301 -32.26 -14.58 -6.16
C ALA A 301 -31.88 -13.68 -4.98
N VAL A 302 -32.29 -14.09 -3.76
CA VAL A 302 -31.99 -13.36 -2.53
C VAL A 302 -30.63 -13.83 -2.00
N LEU A 303 -29.61 -12.99 -2.14
CA LEU A 303 -28.24 -13.30 -1.74
C LEU A 303 -28.13 -13.62 -0.26
N SER A 304 -28.93 -12.95 0.57
CA SER A 304 -28.97 -13.16 2.01
C SER A 304 -29.35 -14.59 2.43
N ASN A 305 -29.97 -15.38 1.54
CA ASN A 305 -30.34 -16.77 1.80
C ASN A 305 -29.19 -17.76 1.49
N ASN A 306 -28.05 -17.28 0.98
CA ASN A 306 -26.88 -18.12 0.79
C ASN A 306 -26.20 -18.45 2.12
N ARG A 307 -25.50 -19.58 2.12
CA ARG A 307 -24.72 -20.04 3.27
C ARG A 307 -23.43 -19.25 3.37
N THR A 308 -23.18 -18.65 4.54
CA THR A 308 -21.99 -17.83 4.78
C THR A 308 -21.12 -18.32 5.94
N ALA A 309 -21.53 -19.34 6.69
CA ALA A 309 -20.72 -19.95 7.75
C ALA A 309 -21.05 -21.44 7.90
N THR A 310 -20.13 -22.21 8.48
CA THR A 310 -20.31 -23.66 8.67
C THR A 310 -21.28 -24.00 9.79
N ASN A 311 -21.42 -23.12 10.78
CA ASN A 311 -22.20 -23.33 12.00
C ASN A 311 -23.54 -22.60 12.01
N ARG A 312 -23.95 -22.01 10.88
CA ARG A 312 -25.13 -21.17 10.79
C ARG A 312 -26.06 -21.66 9.69
N VAL A 313 -27.32 -21.86 10.03
CA VAL A 313 -28.38 -22.11 9.05
C VAL A 313 -28.68 -20.80 8.32
N PRO A 314 -28.66 -20.77 6.98
CA PRO A 314 -29.02 -19.58 6.21
C PRO A 314 -30.46 -19.14 6.53
N PRO A 315 -30.76 -17.83 6.53
CA PRO A 315 -32.12 -17.37 6.71
C PRO A 315 -32.97 -17.72 5.47
N THR A 316 -34.28 -17.53 5.57
CA THR A 316 -35.21 -17.63 4.44
C THR A 316 -35.98 -16.32 4.32
N LEU A 317 -35.35 -15.34 3.68
CA LEU A 317 -35.89 -14.01 3.45
C LEU A 317 -36.53 -13.93 2.06
N GLY A 318 -37.62 -13.17 1.97
CA GLY A 318 -38.14 -12.69 0.68
C GLY A 318 -37.40 -11.42 0.25
N ARG A 319 -37.38 -11.12 -1.05
CA ARG A 319 -36.66 -9.99 -1.65
C ARG A 319 -36.87 -8.66 -0.90
N GLY A 320 -38.12 -8.26 -0.68
CA GLY A 320 -38.45 -6.99 -0.02
C GLY A 320 -38.02 -6.89 1.44
N ALA A 321 -37.62 -7.99 2.09
CA ALA A 321 -37.09 -7.93 3.46
C ALA A 321 -35.66 -7.38 3.50
N SER A 322 -34.83 -7.74 2.51
CA SER A 322 -33.41 -7.35 2.45
C SER A 322 -33.09 -6.25 1.43
N GLU A 323 -33.89 -6.10 0.37
CA GLU A 323 -33.62 -5.12 -0.69
C GLU A 323 -33.75 -3.68 -0.20
N ARG A 324 -32.72 -2.88 -0.47
CA ARG A 324 -32.64 -1.44 -0.17
C ARG A 324 -32.18 -0.61 -1.35
N ALA A 325 -31.60 -1.23 -2.37
CA ALA A 325 -31.21 -0.57 -3.60
C ALA A 325 -31.38 -1.48 -4.83
N LEU A 326 -31.38 -0.86 -6.01
CA LEU A 326 -31.29 -1.54 -7.30
C LEU A 326 -29.91 -1.31 -7.87
N THR A 327 -29.27 -2.35 -8.38
CA THR A 327 -27.98 -2.25 -9.08
C THR A 327 -28.18 -2.58 -10.55
N ILE A 328 -27.72 -1.72 -11.44
CA ILE A 328 -27.77 -1.96 -12.89
C ILE A 328 -26.36 -1.87 -13.45
N ARG A 329 -25.97 -2.89 -14.22
CA ARG A 329 -24.72 -2.92 -14.98
C ARG A 329 -25.04 -2.99 -16.45
N ALA A 330 -24.34 -2.23 -17.29
CA ALA A 330 -24.57 -2.21 -18.73
C ALA A 330 -23.28 -2.13 -19.54
N ILE A 331 -23.33 -2.70 -20.75
CA ILE A 331 -22.33 -2.54 -21.81
C ILE A 331 -23.01 -2.13 -23.12
N SER A 332 -22.26 -1.52 -24.02
CA SER A 332 -22.66 -1.30 -25.40
C SER A 332 -21.85 -2.22 -26.32
N VAL A 333 -22.46 -2.64 -27.43
CA VAL A 333 -21.83 -3.52 -28.43
C VAL A 333 -21.96 -2.87 -29.79
N LYS A 334 -20.83 -2.68 -30.47
CA LYS A 334 -20.77 -2.11 -31.81
C LYS A 334 -19.78 -2.91 -32.65
N ASP A 335 -20.23 -3.35 -33.82
CA ASP A 335 -19.43 -4.13 -34.78
C ASP A 335 -18.74 -5.38 -34.18
N GLY A 336 -19.36 -5.97 -33.14
CA GLY A 336 -18.86 -7.15 -32.43
C GLY A 336 -17.94 -6.87 -31.25
N ALA A 337 -17.45 -5.63 -31.09
CA ALA A 337 -16.69 -5.18 -29.92
C ALA A 337 -17.62 -4.75 -28.78
N GLN A 338 -17.17 -4.89 -27.53
CA GLN A 338 -17.93 -4.57 -26.32
C GLN A 338 -17.27 -3.40 -25.58
N SER A 339 -18.08 -2.47 -25.06
CA SER A 339 -17.57 -1.41 -24.20
C SER A 339 -17.08 -1.96 -22.86
N ALA A 340 -16.29 -1.17 -22.13
CA ALA A 340 -16.16 -1.37 -20.69
C ALA A 340 -17.54 -1.28 -20.00
N ARG A 341 -17.66 -1.91 -18.83
CA ARG A 341 -18.89 -1.93 -18.03
C ARG A 341 -19.15 -0.56 -17.39
N ALA A 342 -20.42 -0.17 -17.36
CA ALA A 342 -20.92 0.91 -16.52
C ALA A 342 -21.83 0.32 -15.43
N THR A 343 -21.66 0.78 -14.18
CA THR A 343 -22.43 0.33 -13.01
C THR A 343 -23.11 1.53 -12.36
N LYS A 344 -24.37 1.38 -11.94
CA LYS A 344 -25.10 2.37 -11.12
C LYS A 344 -25.87 1.69 -10.00
N THR A 345 -25.93 2.35 -8.85
CA THR A 345 -26.69 1.93 -7.66
C THR A 345 -27.77 2.97 -7.33
N TYR A 346 -29.03 2.54 -7.29
CA TYR A 346 -30.19 3.38 -7.01
C TYR A 346 -30.82 3.00 -5.66
N LEU A 347 -30.73 3.88 -4.67
CA LEU A 347 -31.24 3.65 -3.32
C LEU A 347 -32.77 3.85 -3.29
N LEU A 348 -33.48 2.86 -2.76
CA LEU A 348 -34.94 2.84 -2.67
C LEU A 348 -35.47 3.30 -1.30
N ASP A 349 -34.60 3.39 -0.30
CA ASP A 349 -34.97 3.57 1.10
C ASP A 349 -34.20 4.73 1.74
N PHE A 350 -34.88 5.86 1.95
CA PHE A 350 -34.33 6.99 2.71
C PHE A 350 -34.06 6.62 4.18
N ASP A 351 -34.71 5.59 4.73
CA ASP A 351 -34.50 5.17 6.11
C ASP A 351 -33.10 4.55 6.32
N LEU A 352 -32.35 4.25 5.25
CA LEU A 352 -30.93 3.92 5.37
C LEU A 352 -30.12 5.06 6.01
N PHE A 353 -30.52 6.31 5.77
CA PHE A 353 -29.82 7.50 6.23
C PHE A 353 -30.37 8.06 7.54
N THR A 354 -31.36 7.42 8.18
CA THR A 354 -31.86 7.87 9.48
C THR A 354 -30.80 7.79 10.59
N SER A 355 -29.79 6.95 10.41
CA SER A 355 -28.62 6.85 11.29
C SER A 355 -27.50 7.85 10.92
N ASN A 356 -27.69 8.66 9.85
CA ASN A 356 -26.66 9.53 9.25
C ASN A 356 -25.35 8.81 8.90
N LEU A 357 -25.35 7.48 8.82
CA LEU A 357 -24.18 6.71 8.41
C LEU A 357 -24.03 6.78 6.89
N PRO A 358 -22.79 6.88 6.38
CA PRO A 358 -22.53 6.64 4.99
C PRO A 358 -22.91 5.22 4.57
N VAL A 359 -23.22 5.04 3.29
CA VAL A 359 -23.57 3.75 2.70
C VAL A 359 -22.49 3.34 1.71
N VAL A 360 -21.95 2.14 1.87
CA VAL A 360 -21.06 1.49 0.90
C VAL A 360 -21.88 0.44 0.14
N SER A 361 -22.04 0.59 -1.17
CA SER A 361 -22.68 -0.42 -2.02
C SER A 361 -21.62 -1.20 -2.79
N LEU A 362 -21.56 -2.51 -2.57
CA LEU A 362 -20.74 -3.43 -3.35
C LEU A 362 -21.63 -4.12 -4.39
N THR A 363 -21.27 -3.97 -5.66
CA THR A 363 -21.89 -4.72 -6.77
C THR A 363 -20.88 -5.72 -7.32
N THR A 364 -21.26 -6.99 -7.44
CA THR A 364 -20.42 -8.07 -7.98
C THR A 364 -21.28 -9.21 -8.52
N ASP A 365 -20.72 -10.04 -9.42
CA ASP A 365 -21.35 -11.32 -9.73
C ASP A 365 -21.50 -12.15 -8.45
N ALA A 366 -22.67 -12.77 -8.25
CA ALA A 366 -22.96 -13.57 -7.07
C ALA A 366 -22.04 -14.80 -6.94
N THR A 367 -21.52 -15.31 -8.06
CA THR A 367 -20.56 -16.42 -8.09
C THR A 367 -19.26 -16.08 -7.38
N ASN A 368 -18.78 -14.84 -7.47
CA ASN A 368 -17.60 -14.35 -6.74
C ASN A 368 -17.75 -14.52 -5.22
N LEU A 369 -18.98 -14.49 -4.71
CA LEU A 369 -19.26 -14.59 -3.28
C LEU A 369 -19.69 -16.00 -2.86
N PHE A 370 -20.51 -16.68 -3.66
CA PHE A 370 -21.25 -17.87 -3.20
C PHE A 370 -21.06 -19.13 -4.04
N ASP A 371 -20.28 -19.10 -5.11
CA ASP A 371 -19.92 -20.32 -5.83
C ASP A 371 -19.14 -21.30 -4.94
N SER A 372 -19.39 -22.60 -5.07
CA SER A 372 -18.77 -23.58 -4.17
C SER A 372 -17.27 -23.73 -4.36
N ALA A 373 -16.74 -23.43 -5.54
CA ALA A 373 -15.33 -23.56 -5.87
C ALA A 373 -14.56 -22.23 -5.72
N ILE A 374 -15.16 -21.10 -6.12
CA ILE A 374 -14.45 -19.80 -6.15
C ILE A 374 -15.04 -18.73 -5.22
N GLY A 375 -16.23 -18.99 -4.65
CA GLY A 375 -16.95 -17.99 -3.87
C GLY A 375 -16.25 -17.69 -2.55
N ILE A 376 -15.87 -16.44 -2.33
CA ILE A 376 -15.06 -16.03 -1.17
C ILE A 376 -15.86 -15.93 0.13
N TYR A 377 -17.18 -15.84 0.06
CA TYR A 377 -18.07 -15.62 1.22
C TYR A 377 -18.73 -16.89 1.72
N THR A 378 -18.67 -17.97 0.95
CA THR A 378 -19.29 -19.26 1.25
C THR A 378 -18.29 -20.19 1.95
N PRO A 379 -18.76 -21.18 2.75
CA PRO A 379 -17.93 -22.31 3.17
C PRO A 379 -17.50 -23.24 2.01
N GLY A 380 -18.02 -23.07 0.80
CA GLY A 380 -17.77 -23.97 -0.32
C GLY A 380 -18.31 -25.37 -0.03
N ASP A 381 -17.51 -26.39 -0.35
CA ASP A 381 -17.85 -27.80 -0.13
C ASP A 381 -17.71 -28.24 1.35
N ALA A 382 -17.27 -27.36 2.25
CA ALA A 382 -17.09 -27.72 3.66
C ALA A 382 -18.44 -28.05 4.34
N PRO A 383 -18.61 -29.23 4.97
CA PRO A 383 -19.90 -29.61 5.56
C PRO A 383 -20.33 -28.71 6.74
N ASP A 384 -21.61 -28.73 7.08
CA ASP A 384 -22.10 -28.06 8.30
C ASP A 384 -21.42 -28.63 9.55
N GLY A 385 -21.13 -27.75 10.51
CA GLY A 385 -20.37 -28.09 11.71
C GLY A 385 -19.98 -26.86 12.51
N PRO A 386 -19.27 -27.02 13.64
CA PRO A 386 -18.73 -25.88 14.38
C PRO A 386 -17.82 -25.01 13.50
N LEU A 387 -17.58 -23.78 13.95
CA LEU A 387 -16.53 -22.94 13.36
C LEU A 387 -15.17 -23.56 13.68
N GLU A 388 -14.37 -23.76 12.66
CA GLU A 388 -13.02 -24.30 12.75
C GLU A 388 -12.10 -23.41 11.92
N PHE A 389 -10.96 -23.04 12.48
CA PHE A 389 -9.98 -22.21 11.78
C PHE A 389 -9.43 -22.92 10.53
N GLY A 390 -9.27 -22.20 9.43
CA GLY A 390 -8.75 -22.75 8.17
C GLY A 390 -9.74 -23.61 7.38
N ARG A 391 -11.03 -23.65 7.77
CA ARG A 391 -12.05 -24.50 7.13
C ARG A 391 -13.07 -23.71 6.31
N GLY A 392 -13.03 -23.88 4.99
CA GLY A 392 -13.97 -23.30 4.02
C GLY A 392 -13.33 -22.20 3.15
N ASN A 393 -13.94 -21.90 2.01
CA ASN A 393 -13.41 -20.98 1.00
C ASN A 393 -13.02 -19.59 1.54
N PHE A 394 -13.72 -19.11 2.57
CA PHE A 394 -13.41 -17.81 3.19
C PHE A 394 -12.06 -17.76 3.91
N PHE A 395 -11.34 -18.88 4.09
CA PHE A 395 -9.98 -18.90 4.66
C PHE A 395 -8.85 -18.87 3.62
N GLU A 396 -9.16 -19.03 2.34
CA GLU A 396 -8.15 -18.92 1.28
C GLU A 396 -7.56 -17.49 1.20
N THR A 397 -6.35 -17.39 0.68
CA THR A 397 -5.54 -16.16 0.63
C THR A 397 -4.84 -16.00 -0.73
N GLY A 398 -4.01 -14.96 -0.89
CA GLY A 398 -3.33 -14.66 -2.15
C GLY A 398 -4.16 -13.83 -3.13
N GLN A 399 -3.47 -13.23 -4.11
CA GLN A 399 -4.09 -12.36 -5.13
C GLN A 399 -5.12 -13.13 -5.97
N GLU A 400 -4.87 -14.41 -6.24
CA GLU A 400 -5.81 -15.31 -6.92
C GLU A 400 -7.16 -15.49 -6.19
N TRP A 401 -7.22 -15.12 -4.90
CA TRP A 401 -8.45 -15.15 -4.09
C TRP A 401 -9.15 -13.78 -3.98
N GLU A 402 -8.68 -12.78 -4.71
CA GLU A 402 -9.35 -11.51 -4.90
C GLU A 402 -10.47 -11.65 -5.95
N ARG A 403 -11.56 -10.90 -5.80
CA ARG A 403 -12.68 -10.93 -6.74
C ARG A 403 -13.02 -9.53 -7.23
N PRO A 404 -13.36 -9.36 -8.52
CA PRO A 404 -13.78 -8.06 -9.04
C PRO A 404 -15.13 -7.64 -8.44
N ALA A 405 -15.23 -6.37 -8.10
CA ALA A 405 -16.45 -5.71 -7.67
C ALA A 405 -16.49 -4.26 -8.14
N HIS A 406 -17.62 -3.60 -7.94
CA HIS A 406 -17.78 -2.15 -8.04
C HIS A 406 -18.19 -1.64 -6.67
N VAL A 407 -17.60 -0.53 -6.23
CA VAL A 407 -18.00 0.17 -5.01
C VAL A 407 -18.62 1.52 -5.37
N ASP A 408 -19.79 1.81 -4.83
CA ASP A 408 -20.35 3.17 -4.73
C ASP A 408 -20.36 3.56 -3.23
N TYR A 409 -20.05 4.82 -2.93
CA TYR A 409 -20.09 5.40 -1.58
C TYR A 409 -21.05 6.59 -1.56
N PHE A 410 -21.93 6.60 -0.55
CA PHE A 410 -22.99 7.59 -0.41
C PHE A 410 -22.96 8.28 0.94
N GLU A 411 -23.13 9.59 0.93
CA GLU A 411 -23.22 10.43 2.13
C GLU A 411 -24.51 11.23 2.09
N GLY A 412 -25.35 11.09 3.12
CA GLY A 412 -26.65 11.78 3.18
C GLY A 412 -27.60 11.49 2.01
N GLY A 413 -27.39 10.41 1.27
CA GLY A 413 -28.16 10.03 0.08
C GLY A 413 -27.53 10.42 -1.26
N GLU A 414 -26.49 11.25 -1.24
CA GLU A 414 -25.77 11.67 -2.45
C GLU A 414 -24.65 10.69 -2.77
N HIS A 415 -24.47 10.37 -4.05
CA HIS A 415 -23.33 9.57 -4.53
C HIS A 415 -22.09 10.46 -4.60
N VAL A 416 -21.07 10.16 -3.80
CA VAL A 416 -19.87 11.01 -3.67
C VAL A 416 -18.59 10.35 -4.21
N PHE A 417 -18.60 9.03 -4.38
CA PHE A 417 -17.45 8.29 -4.87
C PHE A 417 -17.89 6.94 -5.46
N GLY A 418 -17.28 6.50 -6.56
CA GLY A 418 -17.47 5.14 -7.06
C GLY A 418 -16.43 4.70 -8.08
N GLN A 419 -16.01 3.43 -7.99
CA GLN A 419 -15.07 2.81 -8.93
C GLN A 419 -15.13 1.28 -8.90
N ASP A 420 -14.55 0.66 -9.92
CA ASP A 420 -14.30 -0.79 -9.93
C ASP A 420 -13.07 -1.12 -9.06
N ILE A 421 -13.17 -2.21 -8.28
CA ILE A 421 -12.20 -2.61 -7.24
C ILE A 421 -12.03 -4.13 -7.18
N GLY A 422 -10.99 -4.59 -6.50
CA GLY A 422 -10.89 -5.95 -5.99
C GLY A 422 -11.44 -6.06 -4.56
N ILE A 423 -12.03 -7.20 -4.22
CA ILE A 423 -12.46 -7.52 -2.85
C ILE A 423 -11.91 -8.86 -2.38
N ARG A 424 -11.54 -8.95 -1.10
CA ARG A 424 -11.09 -10.20 -0.47
C ARG A 424 -11.46 -10.25 1.01
N ILE A 425 -11.66 -11.46 1.54
CA ILE A 425 -11.94 -11.66 2.96
C ILE A 425 -10.72 -11.25 3.82
N HIS A 426 -11.00 -10.59 4.94
CA HIS A 426 -10.00 -10.19 5.95
C HIS A 426 -10.21 -10.89 7.30
N GLY A 427 -9.14 -10.99 8.08
CA GLY A 427 -9.11 -11.49 9.46
C GLY A 427 -8.36 -12.80 9.60
N GLY A 428 -8.32 -13.34 10.82
CA GLY A 428 -7.91 -14.71 11.11
C GLY A 428 -9.13 -15.58 11.41
N PHE A 429 -9.43 -15.80 12.68
CA PHE A 429 -10.61 -16.55 13.13
C PHE A 429 -11.94 -15.96 12.64
N SER A 430 -12.05 -14.62 12.59
CA SER A 430 -13.27 -13.90 12.20
C SER A 430 -13.74 -14.18 10.77
N ARG A 431 -12.88 -14.74 9.91
CA ARG A 431 -13.26 -15.24 8.58
C ARG A 431 -14.35 -16.30 8.66
N GLY A 432 -14.42 -17.09 9.74
CA GLY A 432 -15.48 -18.07 9.93
C GLY A 432 -16.86 -17.47 10.24
N LEU A 433 -16.92 -16.23 10.73
CA LEU A 433 -18.16 -15.59 11.16
C LEU A 433 -19.09 -15.29 9.98
N ALA A 434 -20.40 -15.31 10.20
CA ALA A 434 -21.38 -15.26 9.11
C ALA A 434 -21.34 -13.95 8.31
N GLN A 435 -21.10 -12.82 8.98
CA GLN A 435 -20.73 -11.55 8.35
C GLN A 435 -19.21 -11.47 8.36
N LYS A 436 -18.61 -11.25 7.20
CA LYS A 436 -17.16 -11.17 6.98
C LYS A 436 -16.68 -9.73 6.98
N SER A 437 -15.42 -9.56 7.34
CA SER A 437 -14.65 -8.37 6.97
C SER A 437 -14.15 -8.47 5.52
N LEU A 438 -14.13 -7.35 4.79
CA LEU A 438 -13.73 -7.27 3.38
C LEU A 438 -12.65 -6.20 3.20
N ARG A 439 -11.49 -6.57 2.67
CA ARG A 439 -10.52 -5.62 2.11
C ARG A 439 -11.01 -5.17 0.73
N LEU A 440 -10.92 -3.87 0.48
CA LEU A 440 -11.20 -3.22 -0.80
C LEU A 440 -9.86 -2.79 -1.41
N TYR A 441 -9.59 -3.20 -2.64
CA TYR A 441 -8.33 -2.96 -3.35
C TYR A 441 -8.57 -2.03 -4.54
N ALA A 442 -7.88 -0.89 -4.57
CA ALA A 442 -7.78 -0.06 -5.77
C ALA A 442 -6.61 -0.58 -6.62
N ARG A 443 -6.87 -0.99 -7.86
CA ARG A 443 -5.83 -1.48 -8.77
C ARG A 443 -6.18 -1.09 -10.19
N SER A 444 -5.15 -0.78 -10.98
CA SER A 444 -5.29 -0.48 -12.41
C SER A 444 -5.91 -1.64 -13.21
N GLU A 445 -5.82 -2.88 -12.71
CA GLU A 445 -6.49 -4.04 -13.34
C GLU A 445 -8.02 -3.98 -13.25
N TYR A 446 -8.58 -3.26 -12.27
CA TYR A 446 -10.04 -3.11 -12.11
C TYR A 446 -10.53 -1.71 -12.49
N GLY A 447 -9.81 -0.67 -12.07
CA GLY A 447 -10.24 0.71 -12.11
C GLY A 447 -9.07 1.67 -11.89
N GLN A 448 -9.22 2.66 -11.02
CA GLN A 448 -8.08 3.47 -10.62
C GLN A 448 -7.21 2.69 -9.63
N SER A 449 -5.90 2.97 -9.63
CA SER A 449 -4.93 2.34 -8.71
C SER A 449 -5.03 2.88 -7.28
N ARG A 450 -5.84 3.91 -7.04
CA ARG A 450 -6.08 4.54 -5.74
C ARG A 450 -7.56 4.90 -5.58
N PHE A 451 -8.01 5.03 -4.34
CA PHE A 451 -9.24 5.70 -3.95
C PHE A 451 -8.92 7.18 -3.74
N TYR A 452 -9.65 8.09 -4.40
CA TYR A 452 -9.50 9.53 -4.24
C TYR A 452 -10.75 10.14 -3.59
N HIS A 453 -10.86 10.05 -2.27
CA HIS A 453 -11.96 10.58 -1.47
C HIS A 453 -11.59 10.61 0.02
N SER A 454 -12.05 11.62 0.77
CA SER A 454 -11.87 11.67 2.22
C SER A 454 -12.94 10.82 2.92
N PHE A 455 -12.56 9.62 3.36
CA PHE A 455 -13.48 8.67 3.99
C PHE A 455 -13.61 8.86 5.51
N PHE A 456 -12.62 9.49 6.15
CA PHE A 456 -12.47 9.51 7.61
C PHE A 456 -12.61 10.94 8.14
N PRO A 457 -13.65 11.23 8.94
CA PRO A 457 -13.85 12.56 9.49
C PRO A 457 -12.67 13.00 10.36
N GLY A 458 -12.07 14.15 10.03
CA GLY A 458 -10.92 14.70 10.76
C GLY A 458 -9.56 14.30 10.21
N ASN A 459 -9.52 13.42 9.21
CA ASN A 459 -8.33 13.14 8.41
C ASN A 459 -8.48 13.83 7.03
N ASP A 460 -7.52 14.69 6.70
CA ASP A 460 -7.47 15.41 5.43
C ASP A 460 -6.91 14.56 4.27
N GLU A 461 -6.47 13.32 4.54
CA GLU A 461 -6.02 12.37 3.54
C GLU A 461 -7.16 12.01 2.58
N VAL A 462 -6.83 12.03 1.28
CA VAL A 462 -7.78 11.75 0.21
C VAL A 462 -7.34 10.56 -0.63
N GLU A 463 -6.09 10.12 -0.51
CA GLU A 463 -5.52 9.02 -1.27
C GLU A 463 -5.42 7.75 -0.42
N PHE A 464 -6.01 6.66 -0.89
CA PHE A 464 -5.87 5.35 -0.27
C PHE A 464 -5.66 4.27 -1.33
N ASN A 465 -4.77 3.29 -1.11
CA ASN A 465 -4.74 2.09 -1.97
C ASN A 465 -5.75 1.04 -1.50
N ARG A 466 -5.92 0.95 -0.17
CA ARG A 466 -6.67 -0.14 0.45
C ARG A 466 -7.51 0.37 1.59
N LEU A 467 -8.74 -0.11 1.63
CA LEU A 467 -9.66 0.14 2.73
C LEU A 467 -10.15 -1.20 3.29
N LEU A 468 -10.64 -1.17 4.53
CA LEU A 468 -11.18 -2.35 5.20
C LEU A 468 -12.60 -2.08 5.68
N LEU A 469 -13.56 -2.85 5.20
CA LEU A 469 -14.86 -3.00 5.84
C LEU A 469 -14.74 -4.07 6.93
N ARG A 470 -14.50 -3.67 8.18
CA ARG A 470 -14.35 -4.58 9.32
C ARG A 470 -15.70 -4.86 9.97
N ASN A 471 -16.01 -6.14 10.20
CA ASN A 471 -17.25 -6.58 10.86
C ASN A 471 -17.22 -6.47 12.41
N GLY A 472 -16.17 -5.92 13.00
CA GLY A 472 -15.92 -5.93 14.45
C GLY A 472 -15.05 -7.09 14.95
N GLY A 473 -14.64 -8.04 14.09
CA GLY A 473 -13.72 -9.12 14.48
C GLY A 473 -14.30 -10.05 15.55
N ASN A 474 -13.55 -10.31 16.62
CA ASN A 474 -14.03 -11.07 17.78
C ASN A 474 -15.13 -10.34 18.56
N ASP A 475 -15.25 -9.01 18.42
CA ASP A 475 -16.31 -8.19 19.01
C ASP A 475 -17.60 -8.17 18.14
N TRP A 476 -17.67 -8.97 17.07
CA TRP A 476 -18.85 -9.04 16.20
C TRP A 476 -20.14 -9.46 16.93
N GLN A 477 -20.04 -10.26 17.99
CA GLN A 477 -21.18 -10.65 18.82
C GLN A 477 -21.37 -9.74 20.05
N GLY A 478 -20.53 -8.72 20.22
CA GLY A 478 -20.51 -7.80 21.35
C GLY A 478 -20.91 -6.39 20.94
N ALA A 479 -20.01 -5.43 21.14
CA ALA A 479 -20.28 -4.01 20.94
C ALA A 479 -20.20 -3.58 19.46
N MET A 480 -19.46 -4.32 18.64
CA MET A 480 -19.06 -4.01 17.25
C MET A 480 -18.24 -2.73 17.06
N LEU A 481 -17.80 -2.07 18.13
CA LEU A 481 -17.06 -0.81 18.09
C LEU A 481 -15.80 -0.82 18.95
N ARG A 482 -15.56 -1.89 19.72
CA ARG A 482 -14.55 -1.95 20.79
C ARG A 482 -13.14 -1.63 20.33
N ASP A 483 -12.72 -2.24 19.23
CA ASP A 483 -11.41 -1.98 18.61
C ASP A 483 -11.29 -0.51 18.15
N ALA A 484 -12.29 0.01 17.44
CA ALA A 484 -12.30 1.40 16.99
C ALA A 484 -12.27 2.37 18.17
N PHE A 485 -13.04 2.10 19.23
CA PHE A 485 -13.06 2.94 20.43
C PHE A 485 -11.69 3.00 21.10
N MET A 486 -11.00 1.87 21.23
CA MET A 486 -9.65 1.86 21.79
C MET A 486 -8.63 2.54 20.86
N GLN A 487 -8.82 2.51 19.53
CA GLN A 487 -7.98 3.24 18.58
C GLN A 487 -8.22 4.76 18.68
N GLU A 488 -9.47 5.20 18.82
CA GLU A 488 -9.82 6.63 18.97
C GLU A 488 -9.25 7.28 20.24
N LEU A 489 -8.91 6.51 21.27
CA LEU A 489 -8.24 7.03 22.47
C LEU A 489 -6.78 7.41 22.22
N LEU A 490 -6.18 6.99 21.09
CA LEU A 490 -4.85 7.38 20.64
C LEU A 490 -4.86 8.69 19.85
N ASN A 491 -6.03 9.25 19.53
CA ASN A 491 -6.11 10.46 18.72
C ASN A 491 -5.27 11.59 19.37
N GLU A 492 -4.58 12.37 18.53
CA GLU A 492 -3.60 13.39 18.92
C GLU A 492 -2.27 12.88 19.54
N ARG A 493 -2.02 11.56 19.54
CA ARG A 493 -0.75 10.96 19.99
C ARG A 493 0.17 10.67 18.80
N SER A 494 1.46 10.43 19.09
CA SER A 494 2.46 10.09 18.08
C SER A 494 2.45 8.62 17.65
N LEU A 495 1.74 7.77 18.38
CA LEU A 495 1.58 6.35 18.06
C LEU A 495 0.52 6.20 16.97
N ASP A 496 0.83 5.44 15.92
CA ASP A 496 -0.14 5.19 14.84
C ASP A 496 -1.38 4.45 15.35
N PHE A 497 -2.52 4.90 14.83
CA PHE A 497 -3.82 4.29 15.02
C PHE A 497 -4.53 4.17 13.67
N GLN A 498 -5.55 3.29 13.61
CA GLN A 498 -6.34 3.09 12.39
C GLN A 498 -7.63 3.89 12.46
N ASP A 499 -7.78 4.85 11.54
CA ASP A 499 -8.98 5.68 11.42
C ASP A 499 -10.27 4.86 11.26
N TYR A 500 -11.39 5.50 11.62
CA TYR A 500 -12.68 4.85 11.80
C TYR A 500 -13.84 5.64 11.21
N GLN A 501 -14.65 4.98 10.39
CA GLN A 501 -15.96 5.48 9.94
C GLN A 501 -16.99 4.33 9.95
N PRO A 502 -18.04 4.35 10.80
CA PRO A 502 -19.11 3.36 10.73
C PRO A 502 -19.92 3.56 9.44
N VAL A 503 -20.22 2.47 8.74
CA VAL A 503 -20.92 2.49 7.45
C VAL A 503 -21.97 1.38 7.38
N VAL A 504 -23.03 1.62 6.63
CA VAL A 504 -23.97 0.57 6.21
C VAL A 504 -23.49 -0.03 4.90
N VAL A 505 -23.35 -1.35 4.84
CA VAL A 505 -22.94 -2.06 3.62
C VAL A 505 -24.15 -2.65 2.91
N LEU A 506 -24.22 -2.45 1.59
CA LEU A 506 -25.11 -3.16 0.68
C LEU A 506 -24.30 -4.10 -0.22
N VAL A 507 -24.86 -5.27 -0.55
CA VAL A 507 -24.29 -6.20 -1.54
C VAL A 507 -25.36 -6.52 -2.59
N ASN A 508 -25.11 -6.14 -3.84
CA ASN A 508 -26.08 -6.16 -4.96
C ASN A 508 -27.45 -5.60 -4.56
N GLY A 509 -27.43 -4.50 -3.79
CA GLY A 509 -28.61 -3.80 -3.32
C GLY A 509 -29.33 -4.41 -2.11
N GLU A 510 -28.84 -5.52 -1.55
CA GLU A 510 -29.35 -6.07 -0.28
C GLU A 510 -28.60 -5.51 0.92
N TYR A 511 -29.35 -5.20 1.99
CA TYR A 511 -28.77 -4.80 3.28
C TYR A 511 -27.88 -5.91 3.84
N TRP A 512 -26.60 -5.57 4.01
CA TRP A 512 -25.58 -6.49 4.46
C TRP A 512 -25.12 -6.23 5.90
N GLY A 513 -25.45 -5.07 6.47
CA GLY A 513 -25.20 -4.78 7.89
C GLY A 513 -24.28 -3.60 8.14
N LEU A 514 -24.04 -3.37 9.43
CA LEU A 514 -23.07 -2.40 9.92
C LEU A 514 -21.66 -2.97 9.79
N HIS A 515 -20.76 -2.17 9.23
CA HIS A 515 -19.32 -2.39 9.24
C HIS A 515 -18.60 -1.13 9.71
N ASN A 516 -17.37 -1.31 10.15
CA ASN A 516 -16.44 -0.22 10.43
C ASN A 516 -15.53 -0.09 9.21
N LEU A 517 -15.65 0.98 8.43
CA LEU A 517 -14.66 1.33 7.43
C LEU A 517 -13.40 1.77 8.17
N ARG A 518 -12.25 1.21 7.79
CA ARG A 518 -10.95 1.44 8.43
C ARG A 518 -9.85 1.62 7.41
N GLU A 519 -8.86 2.41 7.76
CA GLU A 519 -7.52 2.28 7.19
C GLU A 519 -6.92 0.91 7.53
N LEU A 520 -5.99 0.45 6.70
CA LEU A 520 -5.25 -0.78 6.95
C LEU A 520 -3.76 -0.47 6.96
N TYR A 521 -3.05 -0.89 8.00
CA TYR A 521 -1.59 -0.92 7.94
C TYR A 521 -1.14 -1.89 6.84
N SER A 522 -0.54 -1.31 5.80
CA SER A 522 0.14 -1.98 4.70
C SER A 522 1.35 -1.15 4.32
N SER A 523 2.21 -1.67 3.42
CA SER A 523 3.30 -0.85 2.84
C SER A 523 2.78 0.50 2.35
N ASP A 524 1.66 0.49 1.62
CA ASP A 524 0.99 1.71 1.14
C ASP A 524 0.64 2.72 2.24
N TYR A 525 0.22 2.26 3.43
CA TYR A 525 -0.13 3.17 4.52
C TYR A 525 1.11 3.93 5.00
N PHE A 526 2.23 3.22 5.17
CA PHE A 526 3.47 3.84 5.61
C PHE A 526 4.12 4.68 4.50
N GLU A 527 3.95 4.29 3.24
CA GLU A 527 4.36 5.08 2.08
C GLU A 527 3.63 6.42 2.06
N ILE A 528 2.30 6.42 2.12
CA ILE A 528 1.49 7.65 2.07
C ILE A 528 1.74 8.52 3.31
N LYS A 529 1.71 7.92 4.50
CA LYS A 529 1.78 8.68 5.75
C LYS A 529 3.18 9.23 6.06
N TYR A 530 4.21 8.48 5.70
CA TYR A 530 5.60 8.84 6.04
C TYR A 530 6.44 9.21 4.82
N ASP A 531 5.96 9.07 3.58
CA ASP A 531 6.77 9.30 2.38
C ASP A 531 7.99 8.37 2.31
N ILE A 532 7.77 7.08 2.62
CA ILE A 532 8.79 6.03 2.60
C ILE A 532 8.49 5.04 1.48
N ASP A 533 9.42 4.91 0.53
CA ASP A 533 9.32 3.93 -0.55
C ASP A 533 9.12 2.50 -0.01
N GLU A 534 8.22 1.73 -0.62
CA GLU A 534 7.88 0.39 -0.15
C GLU A 534 9.07 -0.58 -0.13
N THR A 535 10.07 -0.38 -0.99
CA THR A 535 11.29 -1.21 -1.05
C THR A 535 12.26 -0.89 0.08
N GLU A 536 12.13 0.30 0.68
CA GLU A 536 12.87 0.72 1.85
C GLU A 536 12.12 0.41 3.15
N LEU A 537 10.88 -0.09 3.10
CA LEU A 537 10.07 -0.34 4.27
C LEU A 537 10.25 -1.77 4.79
N VAL A 538 10.33 -1.90 6.11
CA VAL A 538 10.24 -3.19 6.81
C VAL A 538 9.01 -3.19 7.70
N ILE A 539 8.20 -4.24 7.58
CA ILE A 539 7.05 -4.51 8.47
C ILE A 539 7.13 -5.96 8.93
N LEU A 540 7.19 -6.18 10.23
CA LEU A 540 7.14 -7.51 10.85
C LEU A 540 5.87 -7.62 11.70
N GLU A 541 5.07 -8.65 11.46
CA GLU A 541 3.88 -8.98 12.25
C GLU A 541 4.14 -10.25 13.05
N ALA A 542 3.97 -10.20 14.38
CA ALA A 542 4.16 -11.37 15.22
C ALA A 542 3.07 -12.41 14.95
N ASP A 543 3.49 -13.65 14.70
CA ASP A 543 2.61 -14.80 14.53
C ASP A 543 3.22 -15.99 15.26
N ARG A 544 2.57 -16.40 16.35
CA ARG A 544 3.00 -17.53 17.18
C ARG A 544 3.02 -18.87 16.44
N ASP A 545 2.27 -18.99 15.34
CA ASP A 545 2.19 -20.21 14.56
C ASP A 545 3.32 -20.29 13.52
N MET A 546 4.04 -19.18 13.29
CA MET A 546 5.24 -19.15 12.45
C MET A 546 6.47 -19.67 13.20
N PRO A 547 7.34 -20.47 12.54
CA PRO A 547 8.54 -21.03 13.19
C PRO A 547 9.49 -19.96 13.77
N GLU A 548 9.52 -18.79 13.13
CA GLU A 548 10.36 -17.65 13.51
C GLU A 548 9.59 -16.61 14.36
N GLY A 549 8.33 -16.88 14.70
CA GLY A 549 7.47 -16.00 15.51
C GLY A 549 7.01 -14.71 14.82
N PHE A 550 7.40 -14.49 13.56
CA PHE A 550 7.04 -13.33 12.76
C PHE A 550 6.75 -13.72 11.31
N VAL A 551 5.79 -13.01 10.72
CA VAL A 551 5.62 -12.85 9.28
C VAL A 551 6.32 -11.56 8.86
N ILE A 552 7.10 -11.63 7.77
CA ILE A 552 7.69 -10.45 7.13
C ILE A 552 6.69 -9.97 6.09
N GLU A 553 5.89 -8.96 6.42
CA GLU A 553 4.90 -8.38 5.51
C GLU A 553 5.58 -7.46 4.47
N ALA A 554 6.68 -6.82 4.85
CA ALA A 554 7.58 -6.07 3.97
C ALA A 554 9.03 -6.15 4.48
N GLY A 555 10.01 -6.15 3.57
CA GLY A 555 11.43 -6.26 3.89
C GLY A 555 12.03 -7.65 3.59
N ARG A 556 13.22 -7.92 4.15
CA ARG A 556 14.04 -9.11 3.88
C ARG A 556 14.29 -9.91 5.16
N ASP A 557 14.73 -11.17 5.02
CA ASP A 557 15.10 -12.01 6.16
C ASP A 557 16.15 -11.36 7.08
N ALA A 558 17.06 -10.56 6.51
CA ALA A 558 18.08 -9.83 7.27
C ALA A 558 17.47 -8.79 8.24
N ASP A 559 16.29 -8.26 7.93
CA ASP A 559 15.65 -7.23 8.75
C ASP A 559 15.01 -7.84 10.02
N LEU A 560 14.53 -9.08 9.95
CA LEU A 560 14.13 -9.85 11.14
C LEU A 560 15.33 -10.14 12.06
N ILE A 561 16.49 -10.44 11.48
CA ILE A 561 17.74 -10.60 12.24
C ILE A 561 18.10 -9.27 12.92
N HIS A 562 18.02 -8.16 12.18
CA HIS A 562 18.28 -6.81 12.71
C HIS A 562 17.37 -6.45 13.89
N TYR A 563 16.07 -6.76 13.82
CA TYR A 563 15.13 -6.62 14.93
C TYR A 563 15.55 -7.43 16.16
N ARG A 564 15.87 -8.71 15.97
CA ARG A 564 16.31 -9.61 17.05
C ARG A 564 17.62 -9.17 17.69
N GLU A 565 18.53 -8.58 16.93
CA GLU A 565 19.77 -8.01 17.45
C GLU A 565 19.52 -6.80 18.34
N MET A 566 18.53 -5.95 18.01
CA MET A 566 18.09 -4.86 18.89
C MET A 566 17.52 -5.41 20.21
N VAL A 567 16.62 -6.40 20.16
CA VAL A 567 16.05 -7.01 21.38
C VAL A 567 17.16 -7.64 22.23
N ARG A 568 18.06 -8.41 21.61
CA ARG A 568 19.20 -9.05 22.29
C ARG A 568 20.16 -8.03 22.88
N PHE A 569 20.37 -6.89 22.22
CA PHE A 569 21.19 -5.80 22.75
C PHE A 569 20.59 -5.28 24.06
N ALA A 570 19.28 -5.03 24.11
CA ALA A 570 18.60 -4.61 25.33
C ALA A 570 18.69 -5.67 26.46
N GLU A 571 18.58 -6.96 26.12
CA GLU A 571 18.65 -8.04 27.10
C GLU A 571 20.03 -8.26 27.72
N THR A 572 21.08 -8.05 26.93
CA THR A 572 22.44 -8.48 27.30
C THR A 572 23.33 -7.36 27.84
N ASN A 573 22.90 -6.10 27.73
CA ASN A 573 23.65 -4.94 28.20
C ASN A 573 22.96 -4.26 29.40
N ASP A 574 23.75 -3.51 30.18
CA ASP A 574 23.23 -2.75 31.33
C ASP A 574 22.68 -1.41 30.87
N LEU A 575 21.35 -1.33 30.76
CA LEU A 575 20.63 -0.12 30.37
C LEU A 575 20.65 0.98 31.45
N ASN A 576 21.28 0.78 32.62
CA ASN A 576 21.58 1.89 33.54
C ASN A 576 22.84 2.68 33.13
N ASP A 577 23.65 2.18 32.19
CA ASP A 577 24.70 2.97 31.57
C ASP A 577 24.11 3.87 30.47
N ARG A 578 24.36 5.18 30.59
CA ARG A 578 23.81 6.19 29.68
C ARG A 578 24.23 5.95 28.23
N THR A 579 25.49 5.56 27.99
CA THR A 579 25.99 5.32 26.62
C THR A 579 25.28 4.13 25.99
N THR A 580 25.06 3.08 26.79
CA THR A 580 24.33 1.89 26.36
C THR A 580 22.86 2.20 26.08
N PHE A 581 22.21 3.01 26.93
CA PHE A 581 20.83 3.44 26.70
C PHE A 581 20.71 4.29 25.42
N GLU A 582 21.62 5.24 25.20
CA GLU A 582 21.67 6.05 23.97
C GLU A 582 21.86 5.18 22.70
N GLU A 583 22.65 4.11 22.78
CA GLU A 583 22.79 3.15 21.68
C GLU A 583 21.50 2.35 21.43
N LEU A 584 20.70 2.06 22.46
CA LEU A 584 19.36 1.48 22.26
C LEU A 584 18.42 2.48 21.58
N GLU A 585 18.47 3.76 21.97
CA GLU A 585 17.66 4.83 21.36
C GLU A 585 17.99 5.05 19.87
N ARG A 586 19.20 4.70 19.42
CA ARG A 586 19.55 4.70 17.99
C ARG A 586 18.96 3.53 17.22
N ARG A 587 18.61 2.44 17.90
CA ARG A 587 18.04 1.22 17.28
C ARG A 587 16.52 1.23 17.27
N MET A 588 15.89 1.85 18.26
CA MET A 588 14.44 1.88 18.44
C MET A 588 13.95 3.22 18.99
N ASP A 589 12.71 3.55 18.69
CA ASP A 589 11.99 4.62 19.36
C ASP A 589 11.45 4.10 20.70
N VAL A 590 12.19 4.37 21.79
CA VAL A 590 11.88 3.86 23.13
C VAL A 590 10.54 4.41 23.63
N ASP A 591 10.25 5.68 23.40
CA ASP A 591 9.02 6.31 23.90
C ASP A 591 7.80 5.77 23.12
N ASN A 592 7.91 5.56 21.80
CA ASN A 592 6.88 4.88 21.01
C ASN A 592 6.58 3.46 21.54
N PHE A 593 7.60 2.66 21.85
CA PHE A 593 7.40 1.32 22.42
C PHE A 593 6.74 1.36 23.80
N LEU A 594 7.23 2.24 24.69
CA LEU A 594 6.66 2.38 26.03
C LEU A 594 5.21 2.83 25.99
N GLU A 595 4.84 3.70 25.04
CA GLU A 595 3.46 4.10 24.80
C GLU A 595 2.60 2.94 24.31
N TYR A 596 3.08 2.18 23.32
CA TYR A 596 2.40 0.96 22.86
C TYR A 596 2.11 0.00 24.03
N VAL A 597 3.12 -0.28 24.87
CA VAL A 597 2.96 -1.15 26.04
C VAL A 597 1.96 -0.55 27.03
N ALA A 598 1.97 0.76 27.24
CA ALA A 598 1.03 1.42 28.15
C ALA A 598 -0.42 1.25 27.71
N TYR A 599 -0.71 1.40 26.41
CA TYR A 599 -2.03 1.13 25.84
C TYR A 599 -2.46 -0.34 26.04
N GLN A 600 -1.60 -1.29 25.67
CA GLN A 600 -1.93 -2.72 25.82
C GLN A 600 -2.17 -3.10 27.29
N ALA A 601 -1.37 -2.57 28.20
CA ALA A 601 -1.50 -2.81 29.63
C ALA A 601 -2.77 -2.18 30.21
N PHE A 602 -3.11 -0.95 29.81
CA PHE A 602 -4.33 -0.29 30.26
C PHE A 602 -5.58 -1.04 29.76
N TYR A 603 -5.62 -1.39 28.47
CA TYR A 603 -6.74 -2.12 27.86
C TYR A 603 -6.91 -3.54 28.38
N GLY A 604 -5.89 -4.10 29.03
CA GLY A 604 -5.92 -5.50 29.47
C GLY A 604 -5.94 -6.46 28.29
N ASN A 605 -5.26 -6.10 27.20
CA ASN A 605 -5.24 -6.91 25.99
C ASN A 605 -4.25 -8.08 26.12
N LEU A 606 -4.79 -9.25 26.44
CA LEU A 606 -4.03 -10.50 26.64
C LEU A 606 -3.63 -11.22 25.35
N ASP A 607 -4.00 -10.67 24.19
CA ASP A 607 -3.62 -11.22 22.89
C ASP A 607 -2.49 -10.41 22.22
N SER A 608 -1.85 -9.49 22.96
CA SER A 608 -0.73 -8.66 22.50
C SER A 608 0.64 -9.29 22.80
N MET A 609 1.74 -8.68 22.32
CA MET A 609 3.15 -9.07 22.50
C MET A 609 3.63 -10.34 21.77
N PHE A 610 2.81 -11.39 21.67
CA PHE A 610 3.12 -12.62 20.91
C PHE A 610 2.22 -12.82 19.68
N ASN A 611 1.14 -12.04 19.61
CA ASN A 611 0.17 -11.93 18.53
C ASN A 611 -0.26 -10.46 18.49
N ASN A 612 -0.89 -10.00 17.40
CA ASN A 612 -1.38 -8.61 17.25
C ASN A 612 -0.29 -7.56 17.60
N TYR A 613 0.93 -7.85 17.16
CA TYR A 613 2.14 -7.07 17.45
C TYR A 613 2.85 -6.78 16.13
N VAL A 614 2.80 -5.53 15.70
CA VAL A 614 3.37 -5.09 14.43
C VAL A 614 4.48 -4.08 14.71
N VAL A 615 5.64 -4.32 14.09
CA VAL A 615 6.80 -3.43 14.15
C VAL A 615 7.24 -3.02 12.75
N TRP A 616 7.68 -1.78 12.63
CA TRP A 616 8.11 -1.22 11.34
C TRP A 616 9.33 -0.31 11.46
N ARG A 617 10.00 -0.10 10.32
CA ARG A 617 11.08 0.89 10.14
C ARG A 617 11.33 1.17 8.67
N LYS A 618 12.04 2.27 8.38
CA LYS A 618 12.83 2.41 7.17
C LYS A 618 14.13 1.58 7.25
N ALA A 619 14.48 0.84 6.22
CA ALA A 619 15.65 -0.05 6.10
C ALA A 619 16.96 0.73 5.85
N THR A 620 17.19 1.80 6.60
CA THR A 620 18.39 2.65 6.54
C THR A 620 19.15 2.61 7.87
N GLU A 621 20.44 2.94 7.85
CA GLU A 621 21.20 3.15 9.08
C GLU A 621 20.67 4.35 9.87
N PHE A 622 20.95 4.37 11.18
CA PHE A 622 20.48 5.45 12.04
C PHE A 622 21.02 6.82 11.57
N ALA A 623 20.12 7.79 11.43
CA ALA A 623 20.45 9.16 11.08
C ALA A 623 19.69 10.16 11.97
N ASP A 624 20.46 11.03 12.63
CA ASP A 624 19.92 12.17 13.38
C ASP A 624 19.27 13.20 12.43
N GLU A 625 18.32 13.99 12.93
CA GLU A 625 17.71 15.13 12.23
C GLU A 625 16.96 14.80 10.92
N THR A 626 16.29 13.65 10.87
CA THR A 626 15.42 13.25 9.74
C THR A 626 13.92 13.36 10.11
N PRO A 627 13.01 13.39 9.11
CA PRO A 627 11.57 13.31 9.37
C PRO A 627 11.20 12.05 10.16
N LEU A 628 10.09 12.10 10.91
CA LEU A 628 9.60 10.95 11.66
C LEU A 628 9.45 9.74 10.73
N GLY A 629 9.99 8.58 11.11
CA GLY A 629 9.98 7.36 10.29
C GLY A 629 11.24 7.14 9.44
N HIS A 630 12.03 8.18 9.15
CA HIS A 630 13.19 8.10 8.24
C HIS A 630 14.54 7.81 8.93
N ASP A 631 14.57 7.84 10.26
CA ASP A 631 15.78 7.71 11.07
C ASP A 631 16.29 6.28 11.25
N GLY A 632 15.68 5.29 10.61
CA GLY A 632 16.06 3.89 10.75
C GLY A 632 15.77 3.28 12.13
N ARG A 633 14.95 3.91 12.99
CA ARG A 633 14.55 3.32 14.27
C ARG A 633 13.34 2.40 14.12
N TRP A 634 13.34 1.29 14.88
CA TRP A 634 12.16 0.44 15.04
C TRP A 634 11.03 1.15 15.80
N ARG A 635 9.80 0.99 15.32
CA ARG A 635 8.56 1.52 15.88
C ARG A 635 7.46 0.46 15.91
N TRP A 636 6.47 0.70 16.76
CA TRP A 636 5.30 -0.15 17.00
C TRP A 636 4.03 0.59 16.60
N VAL A 637 3.02 -0.17 16.20
CA VAL A 637 1.67 0.34 15.94
C VAL A 637 0.65 -0.47 16.71
N VAL A 638 -0.50 0.15 17.04
CA VAL A 638 -1.57 -0.56 17.72
C VAL A 638 -2.52 -1.19 16.71
N PHE A 639 -2.70 -2.50 16.81
CA PHE A 639 -3.47 -3.31 15.87
C PHE A 639 -4.29 -4.36 16.62
N ASP A 640 -5.49 -4.64 16.10
CA ASP A 640 -6.41 -5.71 16.52
C ASP A 640 -6.61 -5.81 18.05
N LEU A 641 -7.38 -4.86 18.57
CA LEU A 641 -7.61 -4.64 20.00
C LEU A 641 -8.88 -5.30 20.54
N ASP A 642 -9.65 -6.00 19.71
CA ASP A 642 -11.02 -6.41 20.05
C ASP A 642 -11.17 -7.37 21.24
N GLN A 643 -10.06 -7.92 21.77
CA GLN A 643 -9.98 -8.72 23.00
C GLN A 643 -9.78 -7.90 24.29
N GLY A 644 -9.48 -6.60 24.17
CA GLY A 644 -9.30 -5.67 25.30
C GLY A 644 -10.63 -5.16 25.88
N PHE A 645 -10.55 -4.34 26.93
CA PHE A 645 -11.70 -3.61 27.50
C PHE A 645 -12.85 -4.53 27.99
N ALA A 646 -12.51 -5.65 28.63
CA ALA A 646 -13.44 -6.68 29.13
C ALA A 646 -14.16 -7.53 28.06
N GLN A 647 -13.55 -7.79 26.91
CA GLN A 647 -14.10 -8.76 25.95
C GLN A 647 -13.72 -10.21 26.28
N ARG A 648 -12.46 -10.45 26.67
CA ARG A 648 -11.93 -11.82 26.87
C ARG A 648 -12.25 -12.43 28.23
N LEU A 649 -12.23 -11.59 29.27
CA LEU A 649 -12.42 -11.98 30.67
C LEU A 649 -13.64 -11.26 31.25
N PRO A 650 -14.34 -11.82 32.24
CA PRO A 650 -15.41 -11.12 32.94
C PRO A 650 -14.92 -9.76 33.46
N LEU A 651 -15.78 -8.74 33.43
CA LEU A 651 -15.46 -7.37 33.85
C LEU A 651 -14.57 -7.25 35.09
N ASP A 652 -14.97 -7.89 36.21
CA ASP A 652 -14.23 -7.78 37.48
C ASP A 652 -12.80 -8.33 37.36
N GLU A 653 -12.60 -9.42 36.62
CA GLU A 653 -11.28 -9.98 36.37
C GLU A 653 -10.48 -9.07 35.42
N SER A 654 -11.09 -8.58 34.35
CA SER A 654 -10.44 -7.71 33.37
C SER A 654 -9.98 -6.38 33.99
N VAL A 655 -10.84 -5.74 34.79
CA VAL A 655 -10.52 -4.48 35.49
C VAL A 655 -9.38 -4.67 36.48
N ASN A 656 -9.31 -5.81 37.16
CA ASN A 656 -8.28 -6.07 38.18
C ASN A 656 -7.03 -6.76 37.64
N TYR A 657 -7.01 -7.17 36.36
CA TYR A 657 -5.88 -7.92 35.80
C TYR A 657 -4.61 -7.06 35.81
N ASP A 658 -3.58 -7.55 36.48
CA ASP A 658 -2.28 -6.89 36.60
C ASP A 658 -1.41 -7.19 35.38
N MET A 659 -1.55 -6.32 34.37
CA MET A 659 -0.79 -6.42 33.13
C MET A 659 0.71 -6.18 33.33
N PHE A 660 1.12 -5.42 34.36
CA PHE A 660 2.55 -5.21 34.62
C PHE A 660 3.22 -6.49 35.12
N THR A 661 2.51 -7.26 35.97
CA THR A 661 2.98 -8.59 36.38
C THR A 661 3.05 -9.54 35.18
N TYR A 662 2.05 -9.53 34.30
CA TYR A 662 2.07 -10.33 33.07
C TYR A 662 3.25 -9.97 32.15
N LEU A 663 3.42 -8.69 31.83
CA LEU A 663 4.47 -8.19 30.94
C LEU A 663 5.88 -8.27 31.53
N THR A 664 6.02 -8.57 32.82
CA THR A 664 7.31 -8.84 33.47
C THR A 664 7.50 -10.32 33.81
N GLY A 665 6.62 -11.19 33.31
CA GLY A 665 6.74 -12.65 33.34
C GLY A 665 7.88 -13.18 32.46
N PRO A 666 8.26 -14.47 32.57
CA PRO A 666 9.47 -15.04 31.96
C PRO A 666 9.40 -15.27 30.43
N GLU A 667 8.31 -14.89 29.79
CA GLU A 667 8.05 -15.15 28.37
C GLU A 667 9.03 -14.36 27.47
N PRO A 668 9.60 -14.96 26.41
CA PRO A 668 10.57 -14.29 25.53
C PRO A 668 10.04 -13.03 24.84
N GLU A 669 8.77 -13.00 24.48
CA GLU A 669 8.10 -11.84 23.86
C GLU A 669 8.10 -10.60 24.76
N HIS A 670 8.26 -10.77 26.08
CA HIS A 670 8.32 -9.69 27.06
C HIS A 670 9.73 -9.12 27.26
N ALA A 671 10.75 -9.72 26.64
CA ALA A 671 12.16 -9.43 26.92
C ALA A 671 12.56 -7.96 26.79
N LEU A 672 12.04 -7.26 25.78
CA LEU A 672 12.34 -5.85 25.55
C LEU A 672 11.78 -4.96 26.68
N PHE A 673 10.50 -5.15 27.03
CA PHE A 673 9.88 -4.41 28.14
C PHE A 673 10.54 -4.74 29.47
N GLN A 674 10.82 -6.02 29.75
CA GLN A 674 11.55 -6.41 30.96
C GLN A 674 12.92 -5.72 31.04
N SER A 675 13.64 -5.60 29.93
CA SER A 675 14.97 -4.98 29.88
C SER A 675 14.89 -3.49 30.23
N LEU A 676 13.94 -2.76 29.63
CA LEU A 676 13.69 -1.36 29.96
C LEU A 676 13.26 -1.20 31.43
N MET A 677 12.40 -2.08 31.94
CA MET A 677 11.95 -2.08 33.33
C MET A 677 13.04 -2.48 34.34
N ARG A 678 14.23 -2.92 33.90
CA ARG A 678 15.42 -3.09 34.77
C ARG A 678 16.31 -1.84 34.84
N SER A 679 16.05 -0.85 34.00
CA SER A 679 16.77 0.42 33.97
C SER A 679 16.01 1.53 34.71
N THR A 680 16.73 2.40 35.38
CA THR A 680 16.14 3.58 36.06
C THR A 680 15.47 4.50 35.03
N GLU A 681 16.17 4.79 33.94
CA GLU A 681 15.67 5.68 32.87
C GLU A 681 14.40 5.11 32.20
N GLY A 682 14.38 3.83 31.86
CA GLY A 682 13.20 3.18 31.27
C GLY A 682 11.99 3.17 32.21
N GLN A 683 12.19 2.90 33.50
CA GLN A 683 11.12 2.97 34.51
C GLN A 683 10.55 4.38 34.64
N GLU A 684 11.40 5.39 34.78
CA GLU A 684 10.98 6.79 34.92
C GLU A 684 10.22 7.29 33.70
N ARG A 685 10.69 6.96 32.49
CA ARG A 685 9.99 7.29 31.24
C ARG A 685 8.63 6.62 31.15
N PHE A 686 8.55 5.33 31.47
CA PHE A 686 7.29 4.59 31.43
C PHE A 686 6.28 5.12 32.44
N VAL A 687 6.69 5.35 33.70
CA VAL A 687 5.80 5.90 34.73
C VAL A 687 5.28 7.27 34.33
N ARG A 688 6.17 8.17 33.88
CA ARG A 688 5.78 9.51 33.42
C ARG A 688 4.76 9.44 32.28
N LEU A 689 5.05 8.64 31.25
CA LEU A 689 4.15 8.47 30.11
C LEU A 689 2.80 7.90 30.53
N PHE A 690 2.78 6.88 31.39
CA PHE A 690 1.55 6.27 31.86
C PHE A 690 0.74 7.24 32.72
N GLU A 691 1.38 8.03 33.58
CA GLU A 691 0.72 9.08 34.35
C GLU A 691 0.13 10.18 33.44
N GLU A 692 0.82 10.57 32.37
CA GLU A 692 0.27 11.47 31.36
C GLU A 692 -1.01 10.89 30.74
N LEU A 693 -1.00 9.61 30.34
CA LEU A 693 -2.18 8.94 29.78
C LEU A 693 -3.35 8.88 30.79
N LEU A 694 -3.07 8.53 32.05
CA LEU A 694 -4.04 8.47 33.16
C LEU A 694 -4.62 9.82 33.57
N ASN A 695 -3.97 10.92 33.18
CA ASN A 695 -4.44 12.28 33.38
C ASN A 695 -4.99 12.92 32.09
N GLY A 696 -4.93 12.22 30.96
CA GLY A 696 -5.44 12.64 29.66
C GLY A 696 -6.48 11.67 29.11
N PRO A 697 -6.18 10.91 28.04
CA PRO A 697 -7.16 10.06 27.36
C PRO A 697 -7.77 8.98 28.26
N PHE A 698 -7.05 8.47 29.27
CA PHE A 698 -7.55 7.44 30.19
C PHE A 698 -8.26 7.98 31.44
N THR A 699 -8.67 9.25 31.45
CA THR A 699 -9.62 9.68 32.48
C THR A 699 -10.99 9.05 32.21
N SER A 700 -11.70 8.67 33.28
CA SER A 700 -13.04 8.09 33.15
C SER A 700 -13.99 9.01 32.39
N GLU A 701 -13.89 10.32 32.59
CA GLU A 701 -14.71 11.30 31.85
C GLU A 701 -14.45 11.24 30.34
N ASN A 702 -13.19 11.33 29.90
CA ASN A 702 -12.85 11.34 28.48
C ASN A 702 -13.25 10.03 27.78
N MET A 703 -12.94 8.89 28.39
CA MET A 703 -13.30 7.58 27.82
C MET A 703 -14.81 7.39 27.75
N VAL A 704 -15.55 7.78 28.79
CA VAL A 704 -17.01 7.63 28.81
C VAL A 704 -17.68 8.55 27.79
N VAL A 705 -17.22 9.80 27.68
CA VAL A 705 -17.71 10.74 26.65
C VAL A 705 -17.47 10.18 25.25
N LYS A 706 -16.26 9.69 24.96
CA LYS A 706 -15.94 9.11 23.66
C LYS A 706 -16.77 7.86 23.35
N LEU A 707 -16.96 6.98 24.33
CA LEU A 707 -17.80 5.79 24.18
C LEU A 707 -19.27 6.16 23.90
N ASP A 708 -19.79 7.19 24.56
CA ASP A 708 -21.17 7.67 24.36
C ASP A 708 -21.38 8.28 22.98
N GLU A 709 -20.40 9.07 22.52
CA GLU A 709 -20.39 9.62 21.17
C GLU A 709 -20.45 8.50 20.13
N MET A 710 -19.50 7.55 20.19
CA MET A 710 -19.39 6.47 19.20
C MET A 710 -20.57 5.49 19.24
N SER A 711 -20.98 5.07 20.43
CA SER A 711 -22.13 4.15 20.56
C SER A 711 -23.44 4.84 20.16
N GLY A 712 -23.59 6.14 20.44
CA GLY A 712 -24.73 6.95 20.01
C GLY A 712 -24.88 7.04 18.49
N VAL A 713 -23.76 7.08 17.76
CA VAL A 713 -23.74 7.08 16.29
C VAL A 713 -24.29 5.79 15.70
N ILE A 714 -23.90 4.62 16.24
CA ILE A 714 -24.32 3.33 15.69
C ILE A 714 -25.64 2.80 16.27
N ALA A 715 -26.09 3.29 17.43
CA ALA A 715 -27.29 2.82 18.12
C ALA A 715 -28.55 2.74 17.23
N PRO A 716 -28.85 3.72 16.35
CA PRO A 716 -30.02 3.65 15.47
C PRO A 716 -29.96 2.51 14.44
N GLU A 717 -28.76 2.02 14.11
CA GLU A 717 -28.56 0.96 13.11
C GLU A 717 -28.61 -0.45 13.72
N MET A 718 -28.32 -0.58 15.03
CA MET A 718 -28.26 -1.87 15.72
C MET A 718 -29.52 -2.74 15.58
N PRO A 719 -30.76 -2.20 15.58
CA PRO A 719 -31.95 -3.02 15.31
C PRO A 719 -31.92 -3.74 13.96
N ARG A 720 -31.44 -3.08 12.89
CA ARG A 720 -31.34 -3.69 11.55
C ARG A 720 -30.20 -4.70 11.49
N GLN A 721 -29.04 -4.37 12.07
CA GLN A 721 -27.90 -5.27 12.19
C GLN A 721 -28.30 -6.58 12.89
N ILE A 722 -28.96 -6.47 14.04
CA ILE A 722 -29.42 -7.61 14.84
C ILE A 722 -30.50 -8.40 14.09
N ALA A 723 -31.44 -7.73 13.43
CA ALA A 723 -32.48 -8.41 12.65
C ALA A 723 -31.89 -9.22 11.49
N ARG A 724 -30.85 -8.70 10.82
CA ARG A 724 -30.20 -9.37 9.69
C ARG A 724 -29.32 -10.53 10.12
N TRP A 725 -28.51 -10.33 11.16
CA TRP A 725 -27.46 -11.28 11.52
C TRP A 725 -27.76 -12.12 12.75
N GLY A 726 -28.59 -11.66 13.68
CA GLY A 726 -28.79 -12.35 14.96
C GLY A 726 -27.47 -12.63 15.71
N ASN A 727 -26.44 -11.83 15.43
CA ASN A 727 -25.11 -11.92 16.02
C ASN A 727 -25.14 -11.55 17.51
N ILE A 728 -25.96 -10.56 17.85
CA ILE A 728 -26.22 -10.10 19.22
C ILE A 728 -27.67 -10.46 19.58
N PRO A 729 -27.98 -10.94 20.81
CA PRO A 729 -29.32 -11.44 21.14
C PRO A 729 -30.46 -10.41 21.05
N SER A 730 -30.19 -9.15 21.36
CA SER A 730 -31.17 -8.05 21.32
C SER A 730 -30.48 -6.69 21.47
N VAL A 731 -31.18 -5.60 21.17
CA VAL A 731 -30.68 -4.24 21.42
C VAL A 731 -30.33 -4.04 22.90
N THR A 732 -31.14 -4.56 23.83
CA THR A 732 -30.84 -4.50 25.27
C THR A 732 -29.59 -5.28 25.66
N ALA A 733 -29.27 -6.37 24.96
CA ALA A 733 -28.02 -7.09 25.17
C ALA A 733 -26.83 -6.26 24.67
N TRP A 734 -26.95 -5.62 23.50
CA TRP A 734 -25.94 -4.69 23.01
C TRP A 734 -25.74 -3.49 23.96
N GLU A 735 -26.81 -2.89 24.48
CA GLU A 735 -26.73 -1.82 25.48
C GLU A 735 -26.01 -2.27 26.75
N ALA A 736 -26.16 -3.54 27.15
CA ALA A 736 -25.44 -4.12 28.28
C ALA A 736 -23.94 -4.26 28.01
N GLU A 737 -23.53 -4.63 26.79
CA GLU A 737 -22.12 -4.64 26.38
C GLU A 737 -21.49 -3.24 26.44
N ILE A 738 -22.21 -2.21 25.98
CA ILE A 738 -21.77 -0.81 26.11
C ILE A 738 -21.68 -0.39 27.58
N ALA A 739 -22.62 -0.84 28.42
CA ALA A 739 -22.56 -0.56 29.86
C ALA A 739 -21.36 -1.24 30.53
N GLU A 740 -20.97 -2.45 30.12
CA GLU A 740 -19.78 -3.13 30.61
C GLU A 740 -18.49 -2.40 30.21
N MET A 741 -18.39 -1.93 28.96
CA MET A 741 -17.31 -1.04 28.51
C MET A 741 -17.22 0.23 29.36
N ARG A 742 -18.36 0.85 29.67
CA ARG A 742 -18.41 2.04 30.52
C ARG A 742 -17.90 1.74 31.93
N GLN A 743 -18.32 0.63 32.53
CA GLN A 743 -17.85 0.23 33.86
C GLN A 743 -16.34 -0.03 33.88
N PHE A 744 -15.79 -0.62 32.80
CA PHE A 744 -14.34 -0.76 32.67
C PHE A 744 -13.65 0.62 32.65
N ALA A 745 -14.14 1.57 31.83
CA ALA A 745 -13.60 2.94 31.76
C ALA A 745 -13.69 3.70 33.11
N GLU A 746 -14.73 3.45 33.89
CA GLU A 746 -14.91 4.06 35.21
C GLU A 746 -13.97 3.47 36.27
N MET A 747 -13.71 2.15 36.24
CA MET A 747 -12.99 1.45 37.29
C MET A 747 -11.48 1.29 37.02
N ARG A 748 -11.09 1.05 35.76
CA ARG A 748 -9.72 0.70 35.37
C ARG A 748 -8.68 1.77 35.73
N PRO A 749 -8.91 3.10 35.58
CA PRO A 749 -7.89 4.11 35.85
C PRO A 749 -7.34 4.06 37.29
N ASP A 750 -8.21 3.93 38.28
CA ASP A 750 -7.80 3.90 39.69
C ASP A 750 -7.06 2.60 40.06
N ILE A 751 -7.48 1.47 39.47
CA ILE A 751 -6.79 0.20 39.66
C ILE A 751 -5.39 0.23 39.04
N VAL A 752 -5.27 0.74 37.81
CA VAL A 752 -3.96 0.83 37.13
C VAL A 752 -3.04 1.81 37.85
N ARG A 753 -3.54 2.94 38.39
CA ARG A 753 -2.75 3.82 39.27
C ARG A 753 -2.20 3.09 40.48
N GLN A 754 -3.02 2.28 41.16
CA GLN A 754 -2.58 1.50 42.32
C GLN A 754 -1.52 0.46 41.94
N GLN A 755 -1.71 -0.23 40.82
CA GLN A 755 -0.75 -1.21 40.31
C GLN A 755 0.59 -0.56 39.92
N LEU A 756 0.53 0.57 39.20
CA LEU A 756 1.70 1.36 38.82
C LEU A 756 2.48 1.83 40.05
N GLN A 757 1.78 2.40 41.04
CA GLN A 757 2.40 2.86 42.29
C GLN A 757 2.99 1.70 43.11
N ALA A 758 2.29 0.58 43.21
CA ALA A 758 2.78 -0.59 43.95
C ALA A 758 4.03 -1.20 43.30
N ARG A 759 4.18 -1.07 41.98
CA ARG A 759 5.30 -1.65 41.23
C ARG A 759 6.50 -0.71 41.11
N PHE A 760 6.27 0.57 40.88
CA PHE A 760 7.31 1.55 40.53
C PHE A 760 7.40 2.75 41.49
N GLY A 761 6.50 2.84 42.48
CA GLY A 761 6.42 3.99 43.40
C GLY A 761 7.50 4.05 44.48
N GLU A 762 8.18 2.94 44.80
CA GLU A 762 9.33 2.92 45.71
C GLU A 762 10.64 3.03 44.92
N GLY A 763 10.89 4.18 44.28
CA GLY A 763 12.10 4.41 43.48
C GLY A 763 12.25 5.79 42.83
N VAL A 764 11.15 6.53 42.62
CA VAL A 764 11.14 7.83 41.92
C VAL A 764 11.15 9.03 42.90
N ALA A 765 11.70 8.85 44.11
CA ALA A 765 11.78 9.90 45.13
C ALA A 765 13.24 10.21 45.50
N GLU A 766 13.90 11.01 44.66
CA GLU A 766 14.60 12.28 44.98
C GLU A 766 15.52 12.73 43.83
#